data_AF-A0A2Z2KIH9-F1
#
_entry.id   AF-A0A2Z2KIH9-F1
#
_cell.length_a   1.000
_cell.length_b   1.000
_cell.length_c   1.000
_cell.angle_alpha   90.00
_cell.angle_beta   90.00
_cell.angle_gamma   90.00
#
_symmetry.space_group_name_H-M   'P 1'
#
loop_
_entity.id
_entity.type
_entity.pdbx_description
1 polymer ?
#
loop_
_entity_poly.entity_id
_entity_poly.type
_entity_poly.pdbx_seq_one_letter_code
_entity_poly.pdbx_strand_id
1 'polypeptide(L)'
;MIKQLRSWWKDTEIPNLIGRKKVDFSIFSDGTHIPGEFHPNFMEANQGQQPNLGKGLKVKLIYEDQTYEAILIKINQKSTGREVLHLRYNGNQKLKDLIIETFNHSYSYIMQERTNQLADDAKKPQVVVPEDQAEYIDFFATGAPFEYRLEFITHQPKPNVWWVNQGTTIQAEKEEGILWAPLLNTQGRKLYHWETMKEVKQGDIILHYSNKAIRYVSRVTDAAVEAPKPGSMANTNWQEDGRLLRTKYVELIPSIALQQFNQQTMQLNITQGPLHSGGGVNQGYLFRFSRQGLKVLQSLTPEVDWPDFTILDQDETASNTESLQEVIPILPPSDSTITTILHQIQSQIRRQGFFFPEHLIENFYLSLKTKPFVILAGISGTGKTRLVKLFAEALGATRDNGQFTLIPVRPDWSDPADLLGYKDLSGRYQPGPITKVLVDARQPENRHKPYFICLDEMNLARVEHYFSDLLSVLETQEWREGEIQTQALISPILLDTPEDQENYGGLGIPENVLLIGTVNMDETTHPFSKKVLDRANTLEFNYINLQQYPQGTGQEAGDLADLTALNHLFVRSDYLQLVDAYDTHKELVVRTTESLVKINTLLEDIHAHVGFRVRDAICFYMIYNERYGLMDEEEAFDWQLLQKILPRIQGSHSSVRRVLLNLMQVALGTGSGVTLSLPDLMDDVTPLYMRWAAGQTPPAAKHPQSARKLAFMLRRLEEDGFTSYWLS
;
A
#
# COMPACT_ATOMS: atom_id res chain seq x y z
N MET A 1 -9.80 -19.38 -18.72
CA MET A 1 -8.38 -18.95 -18.74
C MET A 1 -8.25 -17.79 -19.71
N ILE A 2 -8.29 -16.55 -19.22
CA ILE A 2 -8.36 -15.34 -20.06
C ILE A 2 -6.95 -14.93 -20.50
N LYS A 3 -6.78 -14.66 -21.79
CA LYS A 3 -5.52 -14.14 -22.34
C LYS A 3 -5.68 -12.64 -22.61
N GLN A 4 -5.05 -11.76 -21.83
CA GLN A 4 -5.11 -10.30 -22.01
C GLN A 4 -3.74 -9.71 -22.34
N LEU A 5 -3.67 -8.89 -23.39
CA LEU A 5 -2.46 -8.15 -23.78
C LEU A 5 -2.84 -6.79 -24.36
N ARG A 6 -2.47 -5.70 -23.65
CA ARG A 6 -2.81 -4.31 -24.02
C ARG A 6 -4.33 -4.13 -24.17
N SER A 7 -4.78 -3.67 -25.33
CA SER A 7 -6.20 -3.50 -25.66
C SER A 7 -6.87 -4.74 -26.24
N TRP A 8 -6.23 -5.92 -26.22
CA TRP A 8 -6.84 -7.18 -26.67
C TRP A 8 -6.98 -8.16 -25.52
N TRP A 9 -8.08 -8.90 -25.47
CA TRP A 9 -8.21 -10.09 -24.63
C TRP A 9 -9.03 -11.16 -25.32
N LYS A 10 -8.92 -12.41 -24.86
CA LYS A 10 -9.76 -13.51 -25.31
C LYS A 10 -10.24 -14.26 -24.10
N ASP A 11 -11.56 -14.42 -24.02
CA ASP A 11 -12.21 -15.37 -23.14
C ASP A 11 -12.33 -16.72 -23.86
N THR A 12 -11.90 -17.78 -23.19
CA THR A 12 -11.96 -19.16 -23.69
C THR A 12 -13.33 -19.79 -23.52
N GLU A 13 -14.20 -19.21 -22.69
CA GLU A 13 -15.53 -19.72 -22.40
C GLU A 13 -16.56 -19.30 -23.46
N ILE A 14 -16.27 -18.20 -24.18
CA ILE A 14 -17.11 -17.72 -25.27
C ILE A 14 -16.79 -18.51 -26.56
N PRO A 15 -17.73 -19.33 -27.09
CA PRO A 15 -17.48 -20.15 -28.26
C PRO A 15 -17.19 -19.30 -29.50
N ASN A 16 -16.21 -19.73 -30.29
CA ASN A 16 -15.77 -19.09 -31.54
C ASN A 16 -15.19 -17.66 -31.38
N LEU A 17 -14.94 -17.17 -30.16
CA LEU A 17 -14.27 -15.89 -29.95
C LEU A 17 -12.79 -15.99 -30.36
N ILE A 18 -12.39 -15.16 -31.33
CA ILE A 18 -11.00 -15.03 -31.79
C ILE A 18 -10.25 -14.05 -30.90
N GLY A 19 -10.91 -12.97 -30.50
CA GLY A 19 -10.41 -11.97 -29.58
C GLY A 19 -11.38 -10.80 -29.45
N ARG A 20 -11.27 -10.09 -28.35
CA ARG A 20 -12.02 -8.89 -28.01
C ARG A 20 -11.05 -7.72 -27.93
N LYS A 21 -11.44 -6.57 -28.47
CA LYS A 21 -10.62 -5.37 -28.60
C LYS A 21 -11.27 -4.19 -27.87
N LYS A 22 -10.49 -3.49 -27.05
CA LYS A 22 -10.87 -2.22 -26.40
C LYS A 22 -10.83 -1.09 -27.39
N VAL A 23 -11.93 -0.33 -27.45
CA VAL A 23 -12.09 0.83 -28.32
C VAL A 23 -11.02 1.85 -27.97
N ASP A 24 -10.19 2.17 -28.96
CA ASP A 24 -9.11 3.14 -28.88
C ASP A 24 -9.11 4.00 -30.15
N PHE A 25 -8.31 5.07 -30.18
CA PHE A 25 -8.29 5.96 -31.34
C PHE A 25 -7.98 5.27 -32.67
N SER A 26 -7.17 4.20 -32.66
CA SER A 26 -6.77 3.52 -33.90
C SER A 26 -7.97 2.90 -34.63
N ILE A 27 -8.98 2.47 -33.86
CA ILE A 27 -10.22 1.91 -34.38
C ILE A 27 -10.99 2.91 -35.25
N PHE A 28 -10.90 4.21 -34.93
CA PHE A 28 -11.55 5.27 -35.69
C PHE A 28 -10.72 5.80 -36.87
N SER A 29 -9.41 5.51 -36.94
CA SER A 29 -8.51 6.03 -37.99
C SER A 29 -8.20 5.00 -39.08
N ASP A 30 -7.34 4.03 -38.79
CA ASP A 30 -6.66 3.18 -39.78
C ASP A 30 -7.01 1.70 -39.63
N GLY A 31 -7.53 1.31 -38.47
CA GLY A 31 -7.86 -0.08 -38.14
C GLY A 31 -7.23 -0.52 -36.82
N THR A 32 -7.11 -1.82 -36.61
CA THR A 32 -6.58 -2.40 -35.36
C THR A 32 -5.33 -3.25 -35.59
N HIS A 33 -4.34 -3.06 -34.71
CA HIS A 33 -3.15 -3.90 -34.63
C HIS A 33 -3.42 -5.11 -33.75
N ILE A 34 -3.21 -6.31 -34.30
CA ILE A 34 -3.37 -7.60 -33.63
C ILE A 34 -1.99 -8.05 -33.10
N PRO A 35 -1.79 -8.12 -31.77
CA PRO A 35 -0.53 -8.55 -31.17
C PRO A 35 -0.17 -9.98 -31.55
N GLY A 36 1.14 -10.30 -31.56
CA GLY A 36 1.68 -11.63 -31.90
C GLY A 36 1.02 -12.78 -31.15
N GLU A 37 0.61 -12.53 -29.91
CA GLU A 37 -0.05 -13.50 -29.06
C GLU A 37 -1.44 -13.93 -29.53
N PHE A 38 -2.15 -13.10 -30.30
CA PHE A 38 -3.45 -13.45 -30.89
C PHE A 38 -3.31 -14.01 -32.32
N HIS A 39 -2.11 -14.02 -32.90
CA HIS A 39 -1.88 -14.58 -34.24
C HIS A 39 -2.30 -16.05 -34.35
N PRO A 40 -2.07 -16.92 -33.36
CA PRO A 40 -2.57 -18.30 -33.41
C PRO A 40 -4.10 -18.38 -33.53
N ASN A 41 -4.85 -17.51 -32.85
CA ASN A 41 -6.31 -17.51 -32.92
C ASN A 41 -6.83 -17.06 -34.28
N PHE A 42 -6.23 -16.01 -34.85
CA PHE A 42 -6.54 -15.59 -36.21
C PHE A 42 -6.09 -16.63 -37.25
N MET A 43 -4.99 -17.36 -37.00
CA MET A 43 -4.51 -18.43 -37.87
C MET A 43 -5.45 -19.65 -37.86
N GLU A 44 -5.94 -20.03 -36.68
CA GLU A 44 -6.92 -21.09 -36.49
C GLU A 44 -8.24 -20.74 -37.19
N ALA A 45 -8.75 -19.51 -37.00
CA ALA A 45 -9.92 -19.01 -37.71
C ALA A 45 -9.75 -19.01 -39.24
N ASN A 46 -8.53 -18.83 -39.73
CA ASN A 46 -8.19 -18.85 -41.15
C ASN A 46 -7.72 -20.21 -41.67
N GLN A 47 -7.99 -21.31 -40.95
CA GLN A 47 -7.63 -22.67 -41.36
C GLN A 47 -6.12 -22.84 -41.67
N GLY A 48 -5.27 -22.18 -40.88
CA GLY A 48 -3.81 -22.21 -41.04
C GLY A 48 -3.22 -21.23 -42.06
N GLN A 49 -4.05 -20.41 -42.72
CA GLN A 49 -3.59 -19.44 -43.71
C GLN A 49 -3.19 -18.10 -43.04
N GLN A 50 -2.05 -17.54 -43.46
CA GLN A 50 -1.58 -16.22 -43.01
C GLN A 50 -1.07 -15.36 -44.17
N PRO A 51 -1.19 -14.02 -44.08
CA PRO A 51 -0.58 -13.11 -45.05
C PRO A 51 0.95 -13.15 -44.97
N ASN A 52 1.61 -13.18 -46.13
CA ASN A 52 3.05 -13.00 -46.25
C ASN A 52 3.45 -11.56 -45.86
N LEU A 53 4.69 -11.37 -45.38
CA LEU A 53 5.21 -10.05 -44.98
C LEU A 53 5.00 -9.01 -46.10
N GLY A 54 4.28 -7.93 -45.80
CA GLY A 54 3.97 -6.85 -46.73
C GLY A 54 2.88 -7.13 -47.78
N LYS A 55 2.32 -8.34 -47.85
CA LYS A 55 1.17 -8.66 -48.72
C LYS A 55 -0.13 -8.63 -47.92
N GLY A 56 -1.11 -7.86 -48.39
CA GLY A 56 -2.44 -7.80 -47.80
C GLY A 56 -3.38 -8.85 -48.35
N LEU A 57 -4.17 -9.46 -47.47
CA LEU A 57 -5.28 -10.34 -47.82
C LEU A 57 -6.60 -9.63 -47.56
N LYS A 58 -7.56 -9.79 -48.48
CA LYS A 58 -8.91 -9.25 -48.28
C LYS A 58 -9.62 -10.05 -47.20
N VAL A 59 -10.25 -9.35 -46.27
CA VAL A 59 -11.02 -9.89 -45.16
C VAL A 59 -12.44 -9.33 -45.24
N LYS A 60 -13.42 -10.15 -44.89
CA LYS A 60 -14.81 -9.75 -44.71
C LYS A 60 -15.13 -9.61 -43.23
N LEU A 61 -15.64 -8.47 -42.82
CA LEU A 61 -16.15 -8.21 -41.48
C LEU A 61 -17.68 -8.18 -41.55
N ILE A 62 -18.35 -9.05 -40.80
CA ILE A 62 -19.81 -9.17 -40.79
C ILE A 62 -20.32 -8.58 -39.49
N TYR A 63 -21.14 -7.54 -39.55
CA TYR A 63 -21.84 -7.02 -38.38
C TYR A 63 -23.34 -7.07 -38.67
N GLU A 64 -24.10 -7.72 -37.79
CA GLU A 64 -25.51 -8.09 -38.00
C GLU A 64 -25.67 -8.83 -39.36
N ASP A 65 -26.32 -8.20 -40.34
CA ASP A 65 -26.56 -8.74 -41.69
C ASP A 65 -25.74 -8.04 -42.80
N GLN A 66 -24.82 -7.15 -42.42
CA GLN A 66 -24.02 -6.37 -43.38
C GLN A 66 -22.57 -6.84 -43.42
N THR A 67 -22.01 -6.91 -44.65
CA THR A 67 -20.61 -7.27 -44.88
C THR A 67 -19.79 -6.04 -45.26
N TYR A 68 -18.66 -5.87 -44.58
CA TYR A 68 -17.71 -4.79 -44.77
C TYR A 68 -16.36 -5.35 -45.22
N GLU A 69 -15.77 -4.75 -46.26
CA GLU A 69 -14.44 -5.13 -46.73
C GLU A 69 -13.34 -4.52 -45.83
N ALA A 70 -12.35 -5.34 -45.48
CA ALA A 70 -11.14 -4.99 -44.76
C ALA A 70 -9.91 -5.68 -45.39
N ILE A 71 -8.70 -5.31 -44.98
CA ILE A 71 -7.44 -5.90 -45.43
C ILE A 71 -6.60 -6.29 -44.22
N LEU A 72 -6.21 -7.55 -44.13
CA LEU A 72 -5.27 -8.05 -43.14
C LEU A 72 -3.86 -8.10 -43.73
N ILE A 73 -2.93 -7.34 -43.13
CA ILE A 73 -1.55 -7.23 -43.60
C ILE A 73 -0.60 -7.60 -42.47
N LYS A 74 0.43 -8.39 -42.77
CA LYS A 74 1.55 -8.63 -41.86
C LYS A 74 2.61 -7.55 -42.05
N ILE A 75 2.85 -6.73 -41.02
CA ILE A 75 3.81 -5.61 -41.04
C ILE A 75 4.91 -5.81 -39.99
N ASN A 76 6.11 -5.29 -40.26
CA ASN A 76 7.18 -5.26 -39.28
C ASN A 76 7.12 -3.94 -38.49
N GLN A 77 6.99 -4.03 -37.17
CA GLN A 77 6.87 -2.85 -36.32
C GLN A 77 8.25 -2.21 -36.12
N LYS A 78 8.48 -1.05 -36.77
CA LYS A 78 9.79 -0.35 -36.83
C LYS A 78 10.42 -0.02 -35.48
N SER A 79 9.66 0.01 -34.38
CA SER A 79 10.15 0.33 -33.04
C SER A 79 10.59 -0.88 -32.20
N THR A 80 10.17 -2.11 -32.54
CA THR A 80 10.40 -3.30 -31.70
C THR A 80 10.94 -4.50 -32.47
N GLY A 81 11.00 -4.43 -33.81
CA GLY A 81 11.45 -5.54 -34.66
C GLY A 81 10.52 -6.76 -34.67
N ARG A 82 9.31 -6.64 -34.09
CA ARG A 82 8.31 -7.73 -34.02
C ARG A 82 7.36 -7.68 -35.21
N GLU A 83 6.95 -8.85 -35.68
CA GLU A 83 5.92 -9.00 -36.71
C GLU A 83 4.52 -8.82 -36.11
N VAL A 84 3.70 -7.93 -36.67
CA VAL A 84 2.35 -7.63 -36.17
C VAL A 84 1.36 -7.74 -37.34
N LEU A 85 0.21 -8.36 -37.09
CA LEU A 85 -0.91 -8.38 -38.03
C LEU A 85 -1.70 -7.07 -37.87
N HIS A 86 -2.02 -6.40 -38.96
CA HIS A 86 -2.80 -5.17 -38.96
C HIS A 86 -4.05 -5.40 -39.79
N LEU A 87 -5.21 -5.34 -39.14
CA LEU A 87 -6.52 -5.34 -39.79
C LEU A 87 -6.90 -3.90 -40.14
N ARG A 88 -6.80 -3.54 -41.42
CA ARG A 88 -7.09 -2.21 -41.95
C ARG A 88 -8.44 -2.18 -42.63
N TYR A 89 -9.30 -1.27 -42.22
CA TYR A 89 -10.57 -0.98 -42.90
C TYR A 89 -10.67 0.52 -43.26
N ASN A 90 -9.51 1.18 -43.39
CA ASN A 90 -9.42 2.61 -43.65
C ASN A 90 -10.13 3.07 -44.95
N GLY A 91 -10.22 2.19 -45.95
CA GLY A 91 -10.91 2.42 -47.22
C GLY A 91 -12.43 2.19 -47.20
N ASN A 92 -13.01 1.74 -46.09
CA ASN A 92 -14.44 1.47 -45.96
C ASN A 92 -15.12 2.53 -45.07
N GLN A 93 -15.52 3.64 -45.68
CA GLN A 93 -16.12 4.77 -44.96
C GLN A 93 -17.41 4.39 -44.22
N LYS A 94 -18.22 3.49 -44.79
CA LYS A 94 -19.47 3.02 -44.18
C LYS A 94 -19.25 2.33 -42.83
N LEU A 95 -18.21 1.50 -42.74
CA LEU A 95 -17.87 0.83 -41.48
C LEU A 95 -17.34 1.83 -40.44
N LYS A 96 -16.57 2.83 -40.87
CA LYS A 96 -16.08 3.88 -39.97
C LYS A 96 -17.21 4.71 -39.38
N ASP A 97 -18.14 5.15 -40.22
CA ASP A 97 -19.27 5.97 -39.78
C ASP A 97 -20.14 5.16 -38.79
N LEU A 98 -20.37 3.87 -39.06
CA LEU A 98 -21.08 2.95 -38.15
C LEU A 98 -20.36 2.82 -36.79
N ILE A 99 -19.04 2.62 -36.78
CA ILE A 99 -18.25 2.50 -35.55
C ILE A 99 -18.28 3.81 -34.75
N ILE A 100 -18.19 4.96 -35.42
CA ILE A 100 -18.27 6.28 -34.76
C ILE A 100 -19.67 6.50 -34.16
N GLU A 101 -20.73 6.16 -34.90
CA GLU A 101 -22.11 6.29 -34.43
C GLU A 101 -22.40 5.37 -33.24
N THR A 102 -21.91 4.12 -33.30
CA THR A 102 -22.13 3.13 -32.24
C THR A 102 -21.33 3.44 -30.98
N PHE A 103 -20.06 3.84 -31.11
CA PHE A 103 -19.16 4.15 -29.99
C PHE A 103 -19.02 5.66 -29.77
N ASN A 104 -20.13 6.39 -29.89
CA ASN A 104 -20.14 7.86 -29.80
C ASN A 104 -19.63 8.37 -28.44
N HIS A 105 -19.84 7.60 -27.36
CA HIS A 105 -19.36 7.94 -26.02
C HIS A 105 -17.83 7.92 -25.96
N SER A 106 -17.19 6.80 -26.33
CA SER A 106 -15.73 6.71 -26.39
C SER A 106 -15.15 7.70 -27.40
N TYR A 107 -15.81 7.89 -28.55
CA TYR A 107 -15.36 8.82 -29.59
C TYR A 107 -15.37 10.27 -29.09
N SER A 108 -16.45 10.72 -28.46
CA SER A 108 -16.58 12.08 -27.92
C SER A 108 -15.56 12.35 -26.82
N TYR A 109 -15.37 11.40 -25.91
CA TYR A 109 -14.35 11.50 -24.84
C TYR A 109 -12.93 11.60 -25.42
N ILE A 110 -12.57 10.70 -26.34
CA ILE A 110 -11.25 10.69 -26.99
C ILE A 110 -11.02 12.00 -27.76
N MET A 111 -12.03 12.50 -28.47
CA MET A 111 -11.90 13.73 -29.26
C MET A 111 -11.81 14.97 -28.36
N GLN A 112 -12.53 15.01 -27.24
CA GLN A 112 -12.48 16.11 -26.27
C GLN A 112 -11.11 16.17 -25.58
N GLU A 113 -10.60 15.04 -25.09
CA GLU A 113 -9.28 14.96 -24.46
C GLU A 113 -8.16 15.33 -25.43
N ARG A 114 -8.23 14.87 -26.68
CA ARG A 114 -7.25 15.27 -27.71
C ARG A 114 -7.32 16.76 -28.04
N THR A 115 -8.49 17.37 -27.97
CA THR A 115 -8.67 18.82 -28.22
C THR A 115 -8.13 19.64 -27.05
N ASN A 116 -8.37 19.21 -25.81
CA ASN A 116 -7.81 19.85 -24.62
C ASN A 116 -6.28 19.78 -24.59
N GLN A 117 -5.70 18.67 -25.03
CA GLN A 117 -4.24 18.45 -25.06
C GLN A 117 -3.54 19.10 -26.27
N LEU A 118 -4.27 19.61 -27.27
CA LEU A 118 -3.71 20.37 -28.40
C LEU A 118 -3.37 21.83 -28.04
N ALA A 119 -3.76 22.31 -26.86
CA ALA A 119 -3.42 23.64 -26.35
C ALA A 119 -2.02 23.71 -25.73
N ASP A 120 -1.43 22.57 -25.36
CA ASP A 120 -0.06 22.44 -24.87
C ASP A 120 0.80 21.74 -25.93
N ASP A 121 1.90 22.37 -26.32
CA ASP A 121 2.74 22.09 -27.49
C ASP A 121 3.59 20.80 -27.36
N ALA A 122 2.98 19.66 -27.03
CA ALA A 122 3.61 18.36 -26.86
C ALA A 122 2.96 17.27 -27.74
N LYS A 123 3.78 16.37 -28.29
CA LYS A 123 3.38 15.27 -29.20
C LYS A 123 2.14 14.51 -28.69
N LYS A 124 1.13 14.38 -29.58
CA LYS A 124 -0.16 13.64 -29.42
C LYS A 124 -0.07 12.43 -28.47
N PRO A 125 -0.51 12.55 -27.20
CA PRO A 125 -0.59 11.42 -26.27
C PRO A 125 -1.61 10.37 -26.74
N GLN A 126 -1.41 9.12 -26.35
CA GLN A 126 -2.39 8.05 -26.57
C GLN A 126 -3.49 8.16 -25.50
N VAL A 127 -4.63 8.77 -25.86
CA VAL A 127 -5.78 8.89 -24.96
C VAL A 127 -6.38 7.51 -24.70
N VAL A 128 -6.48 7.13 -23.42
CA VAL A 128 -7.06 5.88 -22.96
C VAL A 128 -8.40 6.17 -22.29
N VAL A 129 -9.48 5.52 -22.74
CA VAL A 129 -10.80 5.64 -22.12
C VAL A 129 -10.78 4.89 -20.77
N PRO A 130 -11.24 5.53 -19.66
CA PRO A 130 -11.40 4.90 -18.35
C PRO A 130 -12.18 3.57 -18.43
N GLU A 131 -11.87 2.59 -17.57
CA GLU A 131 -12.46 1.25 -17.63
C GLU A 131 -13.97 1.21 -17.37
N ASP A 132 -14.47 2.12 -16.53
CA ASP A 132 -15.90 2.31 -16.25
C ASP A 132 -16.69 2.85 -17.46
N GLN A 133 -15.99 3.37 -18.47
CA GLN A 133 -16.53 3.96 -19.69
C GLN A 133 -16.04 3.24 -20.96
N ALA A 134 -15.33 2.13 -20.80
CA ALA A 134 -14.71 1.41 -21.90
C ALA A 134 -15.74 0.65 -22.74
N GLU A 135 -15.58 0.75 -24.05
CA GLU A 135 -16.39 0.04 -25.03
C GLU A 135 -15.52 -0.99 -25.78
N TYR A 136 -16.15 -2.03 -26.32
CA TYR A 136 -15.45 -3.21 -26.80
C TYR A 136 -16.00 -3.72 -28.15
N ILE A 137 -15.12 -4.34 -28.94
CA ILE A 137 -15.45 -5.01 -30.22
C ILE A 137 -15.00 -6.47 -30.13
N ASP A 138 -15.93 -7.39 -30.34
CA ASP A 138 -15.69 -8.83 -30.35
C ASP A 138 -15.50 -9.32 -31.76
N PHE A 139 -14.49 -10.17 -31.98
CA PHE A 139 -14.23 -10.83 -33.27
C PHE A 139 -14.50 -12.32 -33.12
N PHE A 140 -15.47 -12.84 -33.86
CA PHE A 140 -15.84 -14.24 -33.90
C PHE A 140 -15.44 -14.92 -35.21
N ALA A 141 -15.06 -16.19 -35.13
CA ALA A 141 -14.81 -17.04 -36.28
C ALA A 141 -16.13 -17.51 -36.91
N THR A 142 -16.24 -17.44 -38.24
CA THR A 142 -17.41 -17.92 -38.99
C THR A 142 -17.21 -19.31 -39.61
N GLY A 143 -16.00 -19.88 -39.47
CA GLY A 143 -15.60 -21.16 -40.08
C GLY A 143 -15.06 -21.03 -41.52
N ALA A 144 -15.27 -19.90 -42.18
CA ALA A 144 -14.65 -19.56 -43.46
C ALA A 144 -13.37 -18.73 -43.27
N PRO A 145 -12.29 -19.01 -44.03
CA PRO A 145 -11.06 -18.25 -43.88
C PRO A 145 -11.23 -16.80 -44.34
N PHE A 146 -10.64 -15.87 -43.58
CA PHE A 146 -10.68 -14.42 -43.77
C PHE A 146 -12.07 -13.79 -43.65
N GLU A 147 -12.95 -14.40 -42.86
CA GLU A 147 -14.28 -13.89 -42.56
C GLU A 147 -14.50 -13.87 -41.03
N TYR A 148 -14.83 -12.70 -40.50
CA TYR A 148 -15.01 -12.48 -39.06
C TYR A 148 -16.35 -11.82 -38.77
N ARG A 149 -17.09 -12.35 -37.80
CA ARG A 149 -18.32 -11.72 -37.29
C ARG A 149 -17.97 -10.78 -36.14
N LEU A 150 -18.53 -9.57 -36.16
CA LEU A 150 -18.33 -8.52 -35.18
C LEU A 150 -19.54 -8.41 -34.26
N GLU A 151 -19.30 -8.18 -32.97
CA GLU A 151 -20.31 -7.69 -32.03
C GLU A 151 -19.77 -6.44 -31.33
N PHE A 152 -20.63 -5.44 -31.11
CA PHE A 152 -20.28 -4.17 -30.49
C PHE A 152 -20.87 -4.11 -29.08
N ILE A 153 -20.02 -3.84 -28.10
CA ILE A 153 -20.40 -3.72 -26.68
C ILE A 153 -20.26 -2.25 -26.29
N THR A 154 -21.39 -1.56 -26.15
CA THR A 154 -21.48 -0.12 -25.89
C THR A 154 -21.64 0.21 -24.41
N HIS A 155 -21.35 1.46 -24.04
CA HIS A 155 -21.49 1.93 -22.66
C HIS A 155 -22.96 2.08 -22.27
N GLN A 156 -23.42 1.33 -21.26
CA GLN A 156 -24.74 1.53 -20.66
C GLN A 156 -24.64 2.45 -19.42
N PRO A 157 -25.35 3.59 -19.39
CA PRO A 157 -25.30 4.50 -18.24
C PRO A 157 -25.94 3.84 -17.02
N LYS A 158 -25.10 3.42 -16.07
CA LYS A 158 -25.55 2.87 -14.78
C LYS A 158 -26.19 3.99 -13.92
N PRO A 159 -27.23 3.71 -13.11
CA PRO A 159 -27.91 4.71 -12.27
C PRO A 159 -27.05 5.16 -11.08
N ASN A 160 -27.19 6.41 -10.61
CA ASN A 160 -26.53 6.86 -9.37
C ASN A 160 -27.33 6.42 -8.15
N VAL A 161 -26.64 6.33 -7.00
CA VAL A 161 -27.27 5.98 -5.72
C VAL A 161 -27.20 7.17 -4.78
N TRP A 162 -28.33 7.47 -4.15
CA TRP A 162 -28.49 8.59 -3.24
C TRP A 162 -29.01 8.11 -1.89
N TRP A 163 -28.82 8.94 -0.87
CA TRP A 163 -29.29 8.69 0.48
C TRP A 163 -30.07 9.89 1.01
N VAL A 164 -31.29 9.66 1.51
CA VAL A 164 -32.13 10.71 2.11
C VAL A 164 -32.44 10.42 3.58
N ASN A 165 -32.29 11.43 4.43
CA ASN A 165 -32.68 11.38 5.84
C ASN A 165 -34.09 11.96 6.02
N GLN A 166 -35.05 11.11 6.38
CA GLN A 166 -36.45 11.50 6.55
C GLN A 166 -36.92 11.21 7.98
N GLY A 167 -37.23 12.28 8.71
CA GLY A 167 -37.75 12.22 10.08
C GLY A 167 -39.27 12.11 10.12
N THR A 168 -39.95 13.22 10.42
CA THR A 168 -41.40 13.29 10.62
C THR A 168 -42.22 13.34 9.32
N THR A 169 -41.59 13.55 8.16
CA THR A 169 -42.26 13.74 6.87
C THR A 169 -42.36 12.48 6.00
N ILE A 170 -41.76 11.37 6.44
CA ILE A 170 -41.64 10.14 5.64
C ILE A 170 -42.99 9.54 5.21
N GLN A 171 -44.03 9.64 6.04
CA GLN A 171 -45.33 9.05 5.76
C GLN A 171 -46.10 9.84 4.69
N ALA A 172 -46.05 11.17 4.77
CA ALA A 172 -46.60 12.08 3.76
C ALA A 172 -45.86 11.99 2.42
N GLU A 173 -44.53 11.91 2.45
CA GLU A 173 -43.67 11.79 1.26
C GLU A 173 -43.85 10.44 0.54
N LYS A 174 -44.07 9.36 1.30
CA LYS A 174 -44.39 8.02 0.77
C LYS A 174 -45.76 7.99 0.09
N GLU A 175 -46.79 8.56 0.72
CA GLU A 175 -48.16 8.56 0.18
C GLU A 175 -48.27 9.35 -1.12
N GLU A 176 -47.49 10.43 -1.27
CA GLU A 176 -47.48 11.26 -2.49
C GLU A 176 -46.40 10.86 -3.50
N GLY A 177 -45.45 9.99 -3.13
CA GLY A 177 -44.35 9.56 -3.99
C GLY A 177 -43.37 10.68 -4.35
N ILE A 178 -43.09 11.57 -3.41
CA ILE A 178 -42.27 12.76 -3.64
C ILE A 178 -41.12 12.88 -2.64
N LEU A 179 -40.07 13.59 -3.03
CA LEU A 179 -39.06 14.17 -2.15
C LEU A 179 -39.05 15.67 -2.38
N TRP A 180 -39.06 16.47 -1.31
CA TRP A 180 -39.06 17.92 -1.42
C TRP A 180 -38.04 18.57 -0.49
N ALA A 181 -37.31 19.59 -0.98
CA ALA A 181 -36.39 20.38 -0.17
C ALA A 181 -36.45 21.89 -0.51
N PRO A 182 -36.28 22.80 0.47
CA PRO A 182 -36.36 24.24 0.23
C PRO A 182 -35.13 24.75 -0.55
N LEU A 183 -35.29 25.86 -1.26
CA LEU A 183 -34.19 26.50 -2.01
C LEU A 183 -33.18 27.22 -1.10
N LEU A 184 -33.65 27.76 0.02
CA LEU A 184 -32.88 28.56 0.96
C LEU A 184 -33.23 28.19 2.40
N ASN A 185 -32.29 28.39 3.32
CA ASN A 185 -32.55 28.23 4.75
C ASN A 185 -33.26 29.48 5.30
N THR A 186 -33.67 29.44 6.57
CA THR A 186 -34.31 30.57 7.27
C THR A 186 -33.44 31.84 7.35
N GLN A 187 -32.16 31.77 6.98
CA GLN A 187 -31.20 32.88 6.93
C GLN A 187 -30.82 33.30 5.49
N GLY A 188 -31.51 32.78 4.46
CA GLY A 188 -31.25 33.13 3.05
C GLY A 188 -29.99 32.52 2.43
N ARG A 189 -29.40 31.47 3.02
CA ARG A 189 -28.23 30.75 2.49
C ARG A 189 -28.64 29.44 1.79
N LYS A 190 -27.95 29.11 0.71
CA LYS A 190 -28.03 27.81 0.02
C LYS A 190 -27.20 26.77 0.78
N LEU A 191 -27.76 25.58 1.00
CA LEU A 191 -27.05 24.46 1.62
C LEU A 191 -26.72 23.41 0.56
N TYR A 192 -25.54 22.81 0.67
CA TYR A 192 -25.03 21.79 -0.26
C TYR A 192 -26.02 20.62 -0.47
N HIS A 193 -26.61 20.10 0.61
CA HIS A 193 -27.58 18.99 0.58
C HIS A 193 -28.92 19.30 -0.12
N TRP A 194 -29.17 20.56 -0.50
CA TRP A 194 -30.34 20.97 -1.30
C TRP A 194 -29.97 21.29 -2.75
N GLU A 195 -28.70 21.58 -3.03
CA GLU A 195 -28.19 21.69 -4.39
C GLU A 195 -27.98 20.32 -5.04
N THR A 196 -27.67 19.29 -4.25
CA THR A 196 -27.54 17.89 -4.72
C THR A 196 -28.81 17.37 -5.39
N MET A 197 -30.00 17.89 -5.07
CA MET A 197 -31.23 17.52 -5.79
C MET A 197 -31.20 17.85 -7.29
N LYS A 198 -30.41 18.85 -7.72
CA LYS A 198 -30.24 19.16 -9.16
C LYS A 198 -29.51 18.08 -9.94
N GLU A 199 -28.73 17.28 -9.24
CA GLU A 199 -27.85 16.26 -9.83
C GLU A 199 -28.55 14.92 -10.00
N VAL A 200 -29.71 14.75 -9.35
CA VAL A 200 -30.51 13.53 -9.39
C VAL A 200 -31.18 13.40 -10.76
N LYS A 201 -30.94 12.27 -11.42
CA LYS A 201 -31.47 11.98 -12.76
C LYS A 201 -32.59 10.95 -12.70
N GLN A 202 -33.43 10.96 -13.74
CA GLN A 202 -34.41 9.89 -13.94
C GLN A 202 -33.71 8.52 -14.00
N GLY A 203 -34.22 7.55 -13.24
CA GLY A 203 -33.64 6.22 -13.14
C GLY A 203 -32.68 6.01 -11.97
N ASP A 204 -32.27 7.07 -11.26
CA ASP A 204 -31.43 6.97 -10.06
C ASP A 204 -32.16 6.24 -8.92
N ILE A 205 -31.37 5.69 -7.98
CA ILE A 205 -31.83 4.93 -6.82
C ILE A 205 -31.65 5.80 -5.56
N ILE A 206 -32.65 5.84 -4.68
CA ILE A 206 -32.58 6.59 -3.42
C ILE A 206 -32.89 5.67 -2.23
N LEU A 207 -32.00 5.67 -1.24
CA LEU A 207 -32.15 4.97 0.03
C LEU A 207 -32.77 5.90 1.08
N HIS A 208 -33.84 5.45 1.74
CA HIS A 208 -34.60 6.25 2.69
C HIS A 208 -34.32 5.83 4.13
N TYR A 209 -33.61 6.68 4.85
CA TYR A 209 -33.22 6.47 6.24
C TYR A 209 -34.17 7.20 7.20
N SER A 210 -34.72 6.45 8.17
CA SER A 210 -35.65 6.96 9.18
C SER A 210 -35.63 6.11 10.45
N ASN A 211 -35.75 6.74 11.63
CA ASN A 211 -35.71 6.11 12.95
C ASN A 211 -34.60 5.04 13.11
N LYS A 212 -33.37 5.39 12.75
CA LYS A 212 -32.17 4.52 12.88
C LYS A 212 -32.10 3.33 11.93
N ALA A 213 -32.95 3.26 10.90
CA ALA A 213 -32.92 2.21 9.89
C ALA A 213 -33.19 2.74 8.47
N ILE A 214 -32.69 2.04 7.46
CA ILE A 214 -33.16 2.19 6.07
C ILE A 214 -34.42 1.35 5.93
N ARG A 215 -35.50 1.99 5.47
CA ARG A 215 -36.83 1.36 5.42
C ARG A 215 -37.40 1.25 4.02
N TYR A 216 -36.98 2.16 3.15
CA TYR A 216 -37.47 2.20 1.79
C TYR A 216 -36.32 2.42 0.82
N VAL A 217 -36.53 1.94 -0.39
CA VAL A 217 -35.72 2.29 -1.55
C VAL A 217 -36.67 2.80 -2.62
N SER A 218 -36.29 3.87 -3.31
CA SER A 218 -37.09 4.41 -4.41
C SER A 218 -36.30 4.56 -5.68
N ARG A 219 -37.03 4.53 -6.80
CA ARG A 219 -36.51 4.85 -8.12
C ARG A 219 -37.04 6.20 -8.57
N VAL A 220 -36.17 7.06 -9.05
CA VAL A 220 -36.53 8.40 -9.53
C VAL A 220 -37.28 8.29 -10.85
N THR A 221 -38.52 8.79 -10.89
CA THR A 221 -39.35 8.79 -12.10
C THR A 221 -39.19 10.06 -12.91
N ASP A 222 -39.05 11.20 -12.23
CA ASP A 222 -38.89 12.52 -12.84
C ASP A 222 -37.78 13.29 -12.12
N ALA A 223 -36.93 13.99 -12.89
CA ALA A 223 -35.86 14.83 -12.35
C ALA A 223 -36.41 16.00 -11.53
N ALA A 224 -35.56 16.60 -10.68
CA ALA A 224 -35.99 17.65 -9.76
C ALA A 224 -36.46 18.91 -10.50
N VAL A 225 -37.66 19.37 -10.18
CA VAL A 225 -38.24 20.62 -10.70
C VAL A 225 -38.46 21.62 -9.57
N GLU A 226 -38.35 22.91 -9.86
CA GLU A 226 -38.70 23.95 -8.88
C GLU A 226 -40.23 23.99 -8.74
N ALA A 227 -40.71 23.78 -7.52
CA ALA A 227 -42.12 23.64 -7.23
C ALA A 227 -42.43 24.14 -5.81
N PRO A 228 -43.62 24.72 -5.59
CA PRO A 228 -44.03 25.17 -4.27
C PRO A 228 -44.14 23.98 -3.31
N LYS A 229 -44.10 24.30 -2.02
CA LYS A 229 -44.21 23.33 -0.94
C LYS A 229 -45.49 22.51 -1.05
N PRO A 230 -45.41 21.17 -0.98
CA PRO A 230 -46.59 20.31 -1.00
C PRO A 230 -47.52 20.58 0.19
N GLY A 231 -48.83 20.53 -0.04
CA GLY A 231 -49.84 20.73 1.02
C GLY A 231 -49.72 19.72 2.17
N SER A 232 -49.20 18.53 1.90
CA SER A 232 -48.88 17.48 2.87
C SER A 232 -47.76 17.87 3.86
N MET A 233 -46.97 18.89 3.54
CA MET A 233 -45.89 19.43 4.39
C MET A 233 -46.22 20.79 5.01
N ALA A 234 -47.46 21.28 4.91
CA ALA A 234 -47.85 22.63 5.35
C ALA A 234 -47.46 22.95 6.81
N ASN A 235 -47.39 21.94 7.69
CA ASN A 235 -47.04 22.09 9.11
C ASN A 235 -45.53 22.14 9.42
N THR A 236 -44.63 22.11 8.42
CA THR A 236 -43.17 22.21 8.66
C THR A 236 -42.68 23.66 8.60
N ASN A 237 -41.62 24.01 9.32
CA ASN A 237 -41.01 25.36 9.33
C ASN A 237 -40.21 25.72 8.05
N TRP A 238 -40.47 25.03 6.93
CA TRP A 238 -39.78 25.21 5.66
C TRP A 238 -40.46 26.26 4.78
N GLN A 239 -39.66 26.96 3.97
CA GLN A 239 -40.11 28.01 3.04
C GLN A 239 -41.07 27.47 1.97
N GLU A 240 -41.83 28.36 1.32
CA GLU A 240 -42.79 27.99 0.27
C GLU A 240 -42.12 27.55 -1.04
N ASP A 241 -40.94 28.07 -1.36
CA ASP A 241 -40.23 27.75 -2.60
C ASP A 241 -39.18 26.63 -2.40
N GLY A 242 -39.29 25.56 -3.18
CA GLY A 242 -38.41 24.41 -3.09
C GLY A 242 -38.24 23.63 -4.39
N ARG A 243 -37.63 22.46 -4.29
CA ARG A 243 -37.48 21.49 -5.37
C ARG A 243 -38.25 20.24 -5.04
N LEU A 244 -39.00 19.75 -6.02
CA LEU A 244 -39.76 18.52 -5.94
C LEU A 244 -39.17 17.49 -6.90
N LEU A 245 -38.94 16.29 -6.37
CA LEU A 245 -38.54 15.10 -7.11
C LEU A 245 -39.63 14.05 -6.97
N ARG A 246 -39.98 13.36 -8.07
CA ARG A 246 -40.95 12.24 -8.02
C ARG A 246 -40.21 10.91 -7.99
N THR A 247 -40.63 10.05 -7.08
CA THR A 247 -39.97 8.77 -6.82
C THR A 247 -41.01 7.68 -6.55
N LYS A 248 -40.73 6.46 -7.01
CA LYS A 248 -41.56 5.29 -6.71
C LYS A 248 -40.96 4.52 -5.54
N TYR A 249 -41.63 4.57 -4.39
CA TYR A 249 -41.19 3.91 -3.15
C TYR A 249 -41.44 2.40 -3.18
N VAL A 250 -40.49 1.65 -2.64
CA VAL A 250 -40.60 0.23 -2.30
C VAL A 250 -40.15 0.05 -0.86
N GLU A 251 -40.90 -0.74 -0.10
CA GLU A 251 -40.62 -1.04 1.30
C GLU A 251 -39.65 -2.22 1.41
N LEU A 252 -38.60 -2.05 2.22
CA LEU A 252 -37.60 -3.10 2.48
C LEU A 252 -38.02 -3.90 3.70
N ILE A 253 -38.14 -5.22 3.53
CA ILE A 253 -38.56 -6.15 4.57
C ILE A 253 -37.46 -7.23 4.71
N PRO A 254 -36.77 -7.33 5.86
CA PRO A 254 -36.84 -6.46 7.04
C PRO A 254 -36.15 -5.09 6.84
N SER A 255 -36.44 -4.11 7.71
CA SER A 255 -35.75 -2.81 7.69
C SER A 255 -34.30 -2.96 8.17
N ILE A 256 -33.37 -2.22 7.55
CA ILE A 256 -31.93 -2.38 7.77
C ILE A 256 -31.46 -1.39 8.83
N ALA A 257 -31.00 -1.89 9.98
CA ALA A 257 -30.56 -1.05 11.08
C ALA A 257 -29.19 -0.42 10.80
N LEU A 258 -28.98 0.85 11.17
CA LEU A 258 -27.72 1.57 10.93
C LEU A 258 -26.49 0.82 11.45
N GLN A 259 -26.62 0.16 12.60
CA GLN A 259 -25.54 -0.59 13.25
C GLN A 259 -25.03 -1.78 12.43
N GLN A 260 -25.84 -2.29 11.48
CA GLN A 260 -25.48 -3.45 10.66
C GLN A 260 -24.47 -3.10 9.57
N PHE A 261 -24.40 -1.83 9.14
CA PHE A 261 -23.59 -1.44 7.98
C PHE A 261 -22.77 -0.15 8.18
N ASN A 262 -22.94 0.59 9.30
CA ASN A 262 -22.25 1.87 9.50
C ASN A 262 -20.72 1.75 9.48
N GLN A 263 -20.14 0.71 10.10
CA GLN A 263 -18.69 0.52 10.14
C GLN A 263 -18.10 0.28 8.73
N GLN A 264 -18.75 -0.56 7.92
CA GLN A 264 -18.28 -0.88 6.56
C GLN A 264 -18.54 0.24 5.56
N THR A 265 -19.64 0.98 5.71
CA THR A 265 -19.92 2.13 4.84
C THR A 265 -19.06 3.36 5.18
N MET A 266 -18.56 3.50 6.42
CA MET A 266 -17.56 4.51 6.79
C MET A 266 -16.19 4.26 6.15
N GLN A 267 -15.80 2.99 5.99
CA GLN A 267 -14.51 2.61 5.36
C GLN A 267 -14.45 2.98 3.87
N LEU A 268 -15.59 3.28 3.24
CA LEU A 268 -15.68 3.69 1.84
C LEU A 268 -15.34 5.18 1.61
N ASN A 269 -15.05 5.97 2.66
CA ASN A 269 -14.63 7.37 2.58
C ASN A 269 -15.43 8.22 1.57
N ILE A 270 -16.76 8.11 1.61
CA ILE A 270 -17.65 8.84 0.68
C ILE A 270 -17.57 10.34 0.99
N THR A 271 -16.93 11.12 0.12
CA THR A 271 -16.82 12.58 0.23
C THR A 271 -18.21 13.22 0.32
N GLN A 272 -18.50 13.92 1.41
CA GLN A 272 -19.83 14.49 1.74
C GLN A 272 -20.97 13.46 1.79
N GLY A 273 -20.66 12.25 2.27
CA GLY A 273 -21.62 11.15 2.43
C GLY A 273 -22.54 11.28 3.66
N PRO A 274 -23.44 10.29 3.86
CA PRO A 274 -24.46 10.33 4.91
C PRO A 274 -23.95 10.07 6.33
N LEU A 275 -22.70 9.62 6.52
CA LEU A 275 -22.13 9.25 7.83
C LEU A 275 -20.95 10.15 8.21
N HIS A 276 -20.83 10.51 9.49
CA HIS A 276 -19.64 11.18 10.03
C HIS A 276 -18.61 10.18 10.57
N SER A 277 -17.39 10.65 10.85
CA SER A 277 -16.25 9.89 11.40
C SER A 277 -16.50 9.19 12.74
N GLY A 278 -17.65 9.42 13.38
CA GLY A 278 -18.08 8.78 14.63
C GLY A 278 -19.17 7.73 14.48
N GLY A 279 -19.54 7.35 13.25
CA GLY A 279 -20.52 6.28 12.99
C GLY A 279 -21.99 6.64 13.14
N GLY A 280 -22.29 7.92 13.34
CA GLY A 280 -23.64 8.47 13.26
C GLY A 280 -23.91 9.14 11.91
N VAL A 281 -25.16 9.54 11.71
CA VAL A 281 -25.65 10.13 10.46
C VAL A 281 -25.43 11.65 10.46
N ASN A 282 -24.92 12.18 9.35
CA ASN A 282 -24.71 13.62 9.13
C ASN A 282 -26.04 14.38 9.13
N GLN A 283 -26.02 15.60 9.70
CA GLN A 283 -27.17 16.51 9.69
C GLN A 283 -27.37 17.12 8.29
N GLY A 284 -28.29 16.56 7.51
CA GLY A 284 -28.60 17.00 6.15
C GLY A 284 -29.75 16.19 5.57
N TYR A 285 -30.30 16.64 4.43
CA TYR A 285 -31.47 16.02 3.80
C TYR A 285 -31.07 14.94 2.78
N LEU A 286 -30.38 15.33 1.70
CA LEU A 286 -29.94 14.42 0.64
C LEU A 286 -28.41 14.38 0.52
N PHE A 287 -27.85 13.17 0.49
CA PHE A 287 -26.42 12.90 0.37
C PHE A 287 -26.16 12.03 -0.85
N ARG A 288 -24.98 12.24 -1.45
CA ARG A 288 -24.44 11.29 -2.44
C ARG A 288 -24.10 9.99 -1.73
N PHE A 289 -24.48 8.87 -2.34
CA PHE A 289 -24.05 7.55 -1.92
C PHE A 289 -23.29 6.88 -3.07
N SER A 290 -22.61 5.77 -2.79
CA SER A 290 -21.84 5.05 -3.81
C SER A 290 -22.57 3.76 -4.19
N ARG A 291 -22.42 3.34 -5.46
CA ARG A 291 -22.89 2.02 -5.93
C ARG A 291 -22.22 0.88 -5.15
N GLN A 292 -20.95 1.05 -4.83
CA GLN A 292 -20.21 0.14 -3.94
C GLN A 292 -20.86 0.09 -2.55
N GLY A 293 -21.27 1.23 -2.00
CA GLY A 293 -22.02 1.29 -0.75
C GLY A 293 -23.34 0.53 -0.81
N LEU A 294 -24.07 0.60 -1.93
CA LEU A 294 -25.30 -0.17 -2.13
C LEU A 294 -25.03 -1.68 -2.18
N LYS A 295 -24.00 -2.11 -2.92
CA LYS A 295 -23.59 -3.52 -2.99
C LYS A 295 -23.17 -4.07 -1.64
N VAL A 296 -22.37 -3.30 -0.88
CA VAL A 296 -21.98 -3.66 0.49
C VAL A 296 -23.23 -3.82 1.35
N LEU A 297 -24.16 -2.88 1.27
CA LEU A 297 -25.39 -2.92 2.04
C LEU A 297 -26.28 -4.13 1.68
N GLN A 298 -26.38 -4.49 0.41
CA GLN A 298 -27.05 -5.71 -0.08
C GLN A 298 -26.34 -6.99 0.40
N SER A 299 -25.00 -7.05 0.32
CA SER A 299 -24.22 -8.22 0.72
C SER A 299 -24.32 -8.53 2.22
N LEU A 300 -24.50 -7.51 3.04
CA LEU A 300 -24.63 -7.61 4.50
C LEU A 300 -26.06 -7.91 4.94
N THR A 301 -27.04 -7.78 4.02
CA THR A 301 -28.46 -7.98 4.29
C THR A 301 -29.10 -8.93 3.29
N PRO A 302 -28.58 -10.17 3.15
CA PRO A 302 -29.14 -11.16 2.22
C PRO A 302 -30.60 -11.54 2.54
N GLU A 303 -31.06 -11.29 3.77
CA GLU A 303 -32.42 -11.52 4.22
C GLU A 303 -33.44 -10.46 3.77
N VAL A 304 -33.00 -9.35 3.17
CA VAL A 304 -33.87 -8.25 2.75
C VAL A 304 -34.34 -8.44 1.32
N ASP A 305 -35.64 -8.26 1.08
CA ASP A 305 -36.22 -8.30 -0.25
C ASP A 305 -35.90 -7.01 -1.03
N TRP A 306 -34.84 -7.07 -1.83
CA TRP A 306 -34.39 -5.97 -2.67
C TRP A 306 -35.12 -5.97 -4.01
N PRO A 307 -35.75 -4.85 -4.42
CA PRO A 307 -36.44 -4.80 -5.71
C PRO A 307 -35.46 -4.85 -6.89
N ASP A 308 -35.88 -5.47 -8.00
CA ASP A 308 -35.04 -5.77 -9.18
C ASP A 308 -34.24 -4.57 -9.71
N PHE A 309 -34.81 -3.36 -9.66
CA PHE A 309 -34.14 -2.15 -10.13
C PHE A 309 -32.93 -1.72 -9.27
N THR A 310 -32.73 -2.34 -8.11
CA THR A 310 -31.56 -2.13 -7.22
C THR A 310 -30.46 -3.15 -7.44
N ILE A 311 -30.71 -4.19 -8.24
CA ILE A 311 -29.77 -5.25 -8.54
C ILE A 311 -29.05 -4.90 -9.84
N LEU A 312 -27.91 -4.24 -9.71
CA LEU A 312 -27.20 -3.61 -10.83
C LEU A 312 -26.31 -4.56 -11.66
N ASP A 313 -26.23 -5.85 -11.28
CA ASP A 313 -25.30 -6.83 -11.86
C ASP A 313 -25.96 -8.12 -12.40
N GLN A 314 -27.30 -8.17 -12.54
CA GLN A 314 -27.98 -9.42 -12.97
C GLN A 314 -27.69 -9.86 -14.42
N ASP A 315 -27.11 -9.00 -15.26
CA ASP A 315 -26.67 -9.37 -16.62
C ASP A 315 -25.15 -9.67 -16.73
N GLU A 316 -24.37 -9.54 -15.65
CA GLU A 316 -22.92 -9.86 -15.64
C GLU A 316 -22.60 -11.16 -14.88
N THR A 317 -23.59 -11.80 -14.25
CA THR A 317 -23.38 -12.97 -13.37
C THR A 317 -23.26 -14.33 -14.07
N ALA A 318 -23.31 -14.40 -15.41
CA ALA A 318 -23.19 -15.65 -16.15
C ALA A 318 -21.92 -15.79 -17.00
N SER A 319 -21.02 -14.81 -17.04
CA SER A 319 -19.78 -14.92 -17.85
C SER A 319 -18.59 -14.09 -17.39
N ASN A 320 -18.57 -13.63 -16.13
CA ASN A 320 -17.41 -12.92 -15.57
C ASN A 320 -17.15 -13.39 -14.13
N THR A 321 -17.08 -14.71 -13.93
CA THR A 321 -16.27 -15.21 -12.81
C THR A 321 -14.83 -15.30 -13.33
N GLU A 322 -13.96 -14.50 -12.72
CA GLU A 322 -12.51 -14.38 -12.90
C GLU A 322 -12.00 -13.17 -13.72
N SER A 323 -11.25 -12.35 -12.98
CA SER A 323 -10.40 -11.21 -13.36
C SER A 323 -11.05 -9.88 -13.73
N LEU A 324 -11.91 -9.36 -12.85
CA LEU A 324 -11.63 -8.02 -12.32
C LEU A 324 -10.77 -8.26 -11.08
N GLN A 325 -9.55 -7.72 -11.04
CA GLN A 325 -8.90 -7.52 -9.75
C GLN A 325 -9.83 -6.61 -8.97
N GLU A 326 -10.59 -7.21 -8.05
CA GLU A 326 -11.12 -6.49 -6.91
C GLU A 326 -9.94 -5.68 -6.37
N VAL A 327 -10.00 -4.35 -6.49
CA VAL A 327 -9.22 -3.51 -5.59
C VAL A 327 -9.88 -3.71 -4.23
N ILE A 328 -9.60 -4.86 -3.60
CA ILE A 328 -9.79 -5.06 -2.18
C ILE A 328 -9.04 -3.86 -1.58
N PRO A 329 -9.72 -2.95 -0.84
CA PRO A 329 -9.01 -1.89 -0.16
C PRO A 329 -7.92 -2.56 0.66
N ILE A 330 -6.68 -2.17 0.42
CA ILE A 330 -5.52 -2.69 1.13
C ILE A 330 -5.67 -2.17 2.56
N LEU A 331 -6.29 -2.97 3.43
CA LEU A 331 -6.55 -2.60 4.81
C LEU A 331 -5.36 -3.02 5.66
N PRO A 332 -4.95 -2.22 6.66
CA PRO A 332 -3.99 -2.69 7.63
C PRO A 332 -4.58 -3.90 8.36
N PRO A 333 -3.77 -4.94 8.66
CA PRO A 333 -4.23 -6.05 9.46
C PRO A 333 -4.75 -5.55 10.81
N SER A 334 -5.86 -6.11 11.28
CA SER A 334 -6.42 -5.75 12.59
C SER A 334 -5.41 -6.00 13.71
N ASP A 335 -5.37 -5.10 14.70
CA ASP A 335 -4.41 -5.13 15.80
C ASP A 335 -4.38 -6.49 16.53
N SER A 336 -5.54 -7.13 16.72
CA SER A 336 -5.68 -8.46 17.33
C SER A 336 -5.04 -9.60 16.53
N THR A 337 -4.85 -9.41 15.23
CA THR A 337 -4.30 -10.42 14.32
C THR A 337 -2.78 -10.35 14.26
N ILE A 338 -2.17 -9.22 14.64
CA ILE A 338 -0.70 -9.02 14.59
C ILE A 338 0.04 -10.08 15.39
N THR A 339 -0.37 -10.34 16.62
CA THR A 339 0.24 -11.37 17.47
C THR A 339 0.10 -12.77 16.86
N THR A 340 -1.05 -13.04 16.23
CA THR A 340 -1.28 -14.32 15.53
C THR A 340 -0.37 -14.45 14.30
N ILE A 341 -0.23 -13.38 13.51
CA ILE A 341 0.68 -13.33 12.35
C ILE A 341 2.13 -13.55 12.78
N LEU A 342 2.58 -12.87 13.83
CA LEU A 342 3.95 -13.03 14.35
C LEU A 342 4.20 -14.46 14.83
N HIS A 343 3.23 -15.07 15.52
CA HIS A 343 3.33 -16.48 15.92
C HIS A 343 3.38 -17.42 14.71
N GLN A 344 2.62 -17.14 13.65
CA GLN A 344 2.68 -17.90 12.40
C GLN A 344 4.04 -17.75 11.70
N ILE A 345 4.60 -16.53 11.64
CA ILE A 345 5.95 -16.27 11.11
C ILE A 345 7.00 -17.07 11.91
N GLN A 346 6.93 -17.03 13.24
CA GLN A 346 7.81 -17.82 14.10
C GLN A 346 7.68 -19.33 13.85
N SER A 347 6.45 -19.83 13.69
CA SER A 347 6.19 -21.24 13.39
C SER A 347 6.77 -21.65 12.03
N GLN A 348 6.60 -20.82 10.99
CA GLN A 348 7.21 -21.05 9.68
C GLN A 348 8.74 -21.08 9.75
N ILE A 349 9.35 -20.13 10.46
CA ILE A 349 10.80 -20.08 10.68
C ILE A 349 11.30 -21.35 11.38
N ARG A 350 10.59 -21.80 12.43
CA ARG A 350 10.92 -23.04 13.16
C ARG A 350 10.81 -24.27 12.28
N ARG A 351 9.80 -24.36 11.40
CA ARG A 351 9.66 -25.45 10.42
C ARG A 351 10.80 -25.49 9.40
N GLN A 352 11.39 -24.34 9.08
CA GLN A 352 12.60 -24.28 8.25
C GLN A 352 13.88 -24.66 9.00
N GLY A 353 13.79 -25.02 10.28
CA GLY A 353 14.89 -25.51 11.11
C GLY A 353 15.68 -24.42 11.84
N PHE A 354 15.17 -23.19 11.90
CA PHE A 354 15.81 -22.08 12.60
C PHE A 354 15.08 -21.75 13.89
N PHE A 355 15.78 -21.65 15.02
CA PHE A 355 15.19 -21.21 16.27
C PHE A 355 15.85 -19.92 16.75
N PHE A 356 15.02 -18.89 16.90
CA PHE A 356 15.42 -17.61 17.47
C PHE A 356 14.96 -17.51 18.92
N PRO A 357 15.68 -16.74 19.77
CA PRO A 357 15.26 -16.49 21.14
C PRO A 357 13.91 -15.78 21.20
N GLU A 358 13.25 -15.92 22.34
CA GLU A 358 11.95 -15.30 22.64
C GLU A 358 12.03 -13.78 22.44
N HIS A 359 10.94 -13.19 21.97
CA HIS A 359 10.79 -11.75 21.70
C HIS A 359 11.71 -11.16 20.62
N LEU A 360 12.63 -11.92 19.99
CA LEU A 360 13.51 -11.38 18.96
C LEU A 360 12.77 -11.03 17.67
N ILE A 361 11.80 -11.85 17.25
CA ILE A 361 11.03 -11.61 16.02
C ILE A 361 10.08 -10.43 16.20
N GLU A 362 9.46 -10.34 17.36
CA GLU A 362 8.61 -9.24 17.79
C GLU A 362 9.43 -7.95 17.86
N ASN A 363 10.64 -8.00 18.42
CA ASN A 363 11.56 -6.86 18.43
C ASN A 363 11.95 -6.43 17.02
N PHE A 364 12.29 -7.38 16.15
CA PHE A 364 12.62 -7.10 14.75
C PHE A 364 11.43 -6.46 14.02
N TYR A 365 10.22 -6.97 14.22
CA TYR A 365 8.98 -6.40 13.67
C TYR A 365 8.74 -4.97 14.17
N LEU A 366 8.78 -4.75 15.48
CA LEU A 366 8.58 -3.43 16.08
C LEU A 366 9.63 -2.43 15.58
N SER A 367 10.87 -2.88 15.38
CA SER A 367 11.93 -2.05 14.81
C SER A 367 11.70 -1.70 13.35
N LEU A 368 11.21 -2.62 12.51
CA LEU A 368 10.83 -2.30 11.13
C LEU A 368 9.64 -1.33 11.08
N LYS A 369 8.63 -1.55 11.93
CA LYS A 369 7.44 -0.69 12.00
C LYS A 369 7.76 0.71 12.52
N THR A 370 8.72 0.82 13.42
CA THR A 370 9.16 2.12 13.97
C THR A 370 9.96 2.93 12.96
N LYS A 371 10.87 2.28 12.23
CA LYS A 371 11.64 2.92 11.15
C LYS A 371 11.91 1.92 10.02
N PRO A 372 11.79 2.34 8.75
CA PRO A 372 12.05 1.48 7.60
C PRO A 372 13.55 1.20 7.38
N PHE A 373 14.44 1.60 8.30
CA PHE A 373 15.86 1.31 8.25
C PHE A 373 16.34 0.62 9.53
N VAL A 374 16.80 -0.63 9.41
CA VAL A 374 17.24 -1.48 10.52
C VAL A 374 18.66 -2.01 10.26
N ILE A 375 19.49 -2.11 11.28
CA ILE A 375 20.84 -2.66 11.24
C ILE A 375 20.87 -3.88 12.16
N LEU A 376 21.25 -5.04 11.64
CA LEU A 376 21.49 -6.27 12.39
C LEU A 376 22.99 -6.45 12.60
N ALA A 377 23.43 -6.44 13.84
CA ALA A 377 24.85 -6.48 14.17
C ALA A 377 25.18 -7.69 15.03
N GLY A 378 26.21 -8.46 14.69
CA GLY A 378 26.59 -9.63 15.47
C GLY A 378 27.73 -10.40 14.84
N ILE A 379 28.10 -11.51 15.47
CA ILE A 379 29.21 -12.37 15.02
C ILE A 379 28.91 -12.96 13.63
N SER A 380 29.92 -13.18 12.82
CA SER A 380 29.77 -13.87 11.53
C SER A 380 29.18 -15.27 11.74
N GLY A 381 28.32 -15.70 10.81
CA GLY A 381 27.67 -17.02 10.90
C GLY A 381 26.53 -17.15 11.92
N THR A 382 26.10 -16.06 12.58
CA THR A 382 24.94 -16.09 13.51
C THR A 382 23.57 -16.14 12.82
N GLY A 383 23.52 -16.00 11.48
CA GLY A 383 22.28 -16.09 10.72
C GLY A 383 21.53 -14.77 10.53
N LYS A 384 22.18 -13.62 10.69
CA LYS A 384 21.60 -12.27 10.46
C LYS A 384 20.89 -12.14 9.11
N THR A 385 21.62 -12.40 8.02
CA THR A 385 21.09 -12.36 6.64
C THR A 385 19.98 -13.39 6.43
N ARG A 386 20.05 -14.52 7.15
CA ARG A 386 19.04 -15.57 7.10
C ARG A 386 17.75 -15.14 7.80
N LEU A 387 17.81 -14.46 8.95
CA LEU A 387 16.63 -13.89 9.62
C LEU A 387 15.85 -12.97 8.67
N VAL A 388 16.54 -12.02 8.02
CA VAL A 388 15.89 -11.07 7.10
C VAL A 388 15.22 -11.82 5.94
N LYS A 389 15.94 -12.79 5.36
CA LYS A 389 15.42 -13.61 4.27
C LYS A 389 14.17 -14.40 4.69
N LEU A 390 14.23 -15.09 5.83
CA LEU A 390 13.11 -15.91 6.32
C LEU A 390 11.89 -15.06 6.66
N PHE A 391 12.10 -13.89 7.26
CA PHE A 391 11.03 -12.97 7.58
C PHE A 391 10.37 -12.39 6.32
N ALA A 392 11.17 -12.00 5.32
CA ALA A 392 10.67 -11.55 4.02
C ALA A 392 9.88 -12.65 3.30
N GLU A 393 10.41 -13.87 3.25
CA GLU A 393 9.75 -15.03 2.64
C GLU A 393 8.41 -15.37 3.32
N ALA A 394 8.33 -15.23 4.64
CA ALA A 394 7.09 -15.43 5.40
C ALA A 394 6.01 -14.39 5.04
N LEU A 395 6.40 -13.21 4.57
CA LEU A 395 5.50 -12.16 4.06
C LEU A 395 5.25 -12.27 2.54
N GLY A 396 5.72 -13.33 1.88
CA GLY A 396 5.61 -13.52 0.43
C GLY A 396 6.67 -12.76 -0.38
N ALA A 397 7.58 -12.02 0.26
CA ALA A 397 8.68 -11.33 -0.41
C ALA A 397 9.86 -12.28 -0.64
N THR A 398 10.03 -12.71 -1.89
CA THR A 398 11.05 -13.70 -2.26
C THR A 398 12.08 -13.11 -3.22
N ARG A 399 13.17 -13.84 -3.46
CA ARG A 399 14.13 -13.44 -4.48
C ARG A 399 13.57 -13.62 -5.90
N ASP A 400 12.73 -14.63 -6.09
CA ASP A 400 12.20 -15.02 -7.40
C ASP A 400 11.18 -14.01 -7.94
N ASN A 401 10.42 -13.37 -7.04
CA ASN A 401 9.49 -12.28 -7.39
C ASN A 401 10.14 -10.88 -7.33
N GLY A 402 11.44 -10.77 -7.05
CA GLY A 402 12.17 -9.51 -6.99
C GLY A 402 11.94 -8.66 -5.74
N GLN A 403 11.09 -9.09 -4.80
CA GLN A 403 10.74 -8.31 -3.61
C GLN A 403 11.81 -8.38 -2.52
N PHE A 404 12.59 -9.47 -2.46
CA PHE A 404 13.77 -9.57 -1.60
C PHE A 404 15.05 -9.46 -2.43
N THR A 405 15.80 -8.39 -2.21
CA THR A 405 17.09 -8.15 -2.88
C THR A 405 18.23 -8.11 -1.86
N LEU A 406 19.18 -9.03 -2.01
CA LEU A 406 20.43 -9.06 -1.24
C LEU A 406 21.54 -8.35 -2.03
N ILE A 407 22.11 -7.30 -1.44
CA ILE A 407 23.16 -6.47 -2.04
C ILE A 407 24.41 -6.59 -1.16
N PRO A 408 25.46 -7.30 -1.60
CA PRO A 408 26.72 -7.35 -0.88
C PRO A 408 27.46 -6.01 -1.03
N VAL A 409 27.79 -5.38 0.09
CA VAL A 409 28.56 -4.13 0.10
C VAL A 409 30.02 -4.44 -0.21
N ARG A 410 30.66 -3.57 -0.98
CA ARG A 410 32.07 -3.71 -1.36
C ARG A 410 32.91 -2.65 -0.65
N PRO A 411 34.16 -2.96 -0.28
CA PRO A 411 35.02 -2.04 0.47
C PRO A 411 35.44 -0.80 -0.35
N ASP A 412 35.35 -0.85 -1.68
CA ASP A 412 35.68 0.25 -2.59
C ASP A 412 34.55 1.28 -2.73
N TRP A 413 33.38 1.06 -2.12
CA TRP A 413 32.26 2.01 -2.18
C TRP A 413 32.56 3.29 -1.40
N SER A 414 32.82 4.36 -2.13
CA SER A 414 33.10 5.69 -1.57
C SER A 414 31.98 6.71 -1.80
N ASP A 415 31.05 6.44 -2.70
CA ASP A 415 29.98 7.37 -3.05
C ASP A 415 28.68 6.62 -3.43
N PRO A 416 27.55 7.32 -3.59
CA PRO A 416 26.26 6.68 -3.87
C PRO A 416 26.13 6.05 -5.26
N ALA A 417 27.10 6.21 -6.17
CA ALA A 417 26.99 5.79 -7.56
C ALA A 417 26.84 4.27 -7.71
N ASP A 418 27.55 3.49 -6.90
CA ASP A 418 27.46 2.02 -6.94
C ASP A 418 26.08 1.49 -6.51
N LEU A 419 25.38 2.25 -5.67
CA LEU A 419 24.11 1.86 -5.07
C LEU A 419 22.90 2.39 -5.84
N LEU A 420 22.95 3.68 -6.20
CA LEU A 420 21.89 4.39 -6.92
C LEU A 420 22.08 4.31 -8.43
N GLY A 421 23.32 4.39 -8.90
CA GLY A 421 23.65 4.41 -10.33
C GLY A 421 24.44 5.65 -10.73
N TYR A 422 25.01 5.61 -11.92
CA TYR A 422 25.84 6.69 -12.47
C TYR A 422 25.51 6.96 -13.93
N LYS A 423 25.92 8.12 -14.43
CA LYS A 423 25.89 8.41 -15.86
C LYS A 423 27.13 7.86 -16.55
N ASP A 424 26.93 7.12 -17.62
CA ASP A 424 28.03 6.73 -18.48
C ASP A 424 28.52 7.91 -19.35
N LEU A 425 29.64 7.70 -20.06
CA LEU A 425 30.23 8.69 -20.95
C LEU A 425 29.33 9.07 -22.13
N SER A 426 28.27 8.29 -22.40
CA SER A 426 27.27 8.57 -23.42
C SER A 426 26.08 9.40 -22.89
N GLY A 427 26.11 9.77 -21.61
CA GLY A 427 25.06 10.53 -20.93
C GLY A 427 23.84 9.69 -20.53
N ARG A 428 23.91 8.36 -20.67
CA ARG A 428 22.83 7.45 -20.25
C ARG A 428 22.99 7.07 -18.79
N TYR A 429 21.88 7.02 -18.08
CA TYR A 429 21.86 6.63 -16.69
C TYR A 429 21.90 5.10 -16.55
N GLN A 430 22.89 4.59 -15.83
CA GLN A 430 23.01 3.18 -15.47
C GLN A 430 22.47 3.00 -14.06
N PRO A 431 21.27 2.40 -13.88
CA PRO A 431 20.66 2.28 -12.56
C PRO A 431 21.41 1.26 -11.69
N GLY A 432 21.69 1.66 -10.46
CA GLY A 432 22.24 0.81 -9.41
C GLY A 432 21.23 -0.23 -8.92
N PRO A 433 21.67 -1.18 -8.07
CA PRO A 433 20.84 -2.27 -7.57
C PRO A 433 19.62 -1.76 -6.78
N ILE A 434 19.75 -0.72 -5.96
CA ILE A 434 18.61 -0.16 -5.21
C ILE A 434 17.63 0.52 -6.15
N THR A 435 18.11 1.32 -7.10
CA THR A 435 17.24 2.06 -8.04
C THR A 435 16.32 1.13 -8.82
N LYS A 436 16.81 -0.04 -9.25
CA LYS A 436 15.98 -1.05 -9.92
C LYS A 436 14.82 -1.52 -9.04
N VAL A 437 15.10 -1.78 -7.76
CA VAL A 437 14.08 -2.19 -6.77
C VAL A 437 13.07 -1.07 -6.52
N LEU A 438 13.53 0.18 -6.36
CA LEU A 438 12.66 1.33 -6.13
C LEU A 438 11.72 1.59 -7.32
N VAL A 439 12.22 1.45 -8.56
CA VAL A 439 11.40 1.60 -9.77
C VAL A 439 10.32 0.53 -9.85
N ASP A 440 10.64 -0.72 -9.49
CA ASP A 440 9.68 -1.82 -9.46
C ASP A 440 8.64 -1.64 -8.34
N ALA A 441 9.08 -1.24 -7.14
CA ALA A 441 8.22 -0.99 -5.99
C ALA A 441 7.25 0.20 -6.19
N ARG A 442 7.63 1.19 -7.02
CA ARG A 442 6.80 2.36 -7.35
C ARG A 442 5.61 2.03 -8.25
N GLN A 443 5.67 0.93 -9.01
CA GLN A 443 4.62 0.57 -9.98
C GLN A 443 3.26 0.39 -9.28
N PRO A 444 2.14 0.88 -9.86
CA PRO A 444 0.81 0.80 -9.24
C PRO A 444 0.43 -0.62 -8.79
N GLU A 445 0.81 -1.64 -9.56
CA GLU A 445 0.57 -3.06 -9.29
C GLU A 445 1.37 -3.62 -8.11
N ASN A 446 2.42 -2.92 -7.67
CA ASN A 446 3.36 -3.38 -6.64
C ASN A 446 3.36 -2.53 -5.37
N ARG A 447 2.72 -1.35 -5.37
CA ARG A 447 2.64 -0.46 -4.19
C ARG A 447 2.14 -1.15 -2.93
N HIS A 448 1.27 -2.15 -3.08
CA HIS A 448 0.70 -2.88 -1.96
C HIS A 448 1.62 -3.95 -1.37
N LYS A 449 2.68 -4.35 -2.08
CA LYS A 449 3.56 -5.48 -1.73
C LYS A 449 4.81 -4.95 -1.01
N PRO A 450 5.25 -5.59 0.09
CA PRO A 450 6.47 -5.17 0.79
C PRO A 450 7.73 -5.56 0.02
N TYR A 451 8.71 -4.66 -0.04
CA TYR A 451 10.03 -4.87 -0.64
C TYR A 451 11.10 -4.79 0.43
N PHE A 452 11.98 -5.79 0.47
CA PHE A 452 13.07 -5.91 1.43
C PHE A 452 14.42 -5.80 0.71
N ILE A 453 15.20 -4.79 1.06
CA ILE A 453 16.56 -4.60 0.58
C ILE A 453 17.51 -4.92 1.72
N CYS A 454 18.27 -6.00 1.58
CA CYS A 454 19.27 -6.42 2.57
C CYS A 454 20.67 -6.04 2.07
N LEU A 455 21.34 -5.12 2.74
CA LEU A 455 22.74 -4.73 2.51
C LEU A 455 23.64 -5.63 3.36
N ASP A 456 24.32 -6.58 2.73
CA ASP A 456 25.18 -7.51 3.43
C ASP A 456 26.54 -6.88 3.73
N GLU A 457 27.03 -7.07 4.96
CA GLU A 457 28.32 -6.55 5.44
C GLU A 457 28.46 -5.02 5.24
N MET A 458 27.41 -4.31 5.66
CA MET A 458 27.25 -2.87 5.46
C MET A 458 28.44 -2.04 5.97
N ASN A 459 29.15 -2.53 6.99
CA ASN A 459 30.28 -1.85 7.61
C ASN A 459 31.64 -2.04 6.90
N LEU A 460 31.70 -2.76 5.78
CA LEU A 460 32.93 -2.89 4.99
C LEU A 460 33.38 -1.56 4.39
N ALA A 461 32.42 -0.71 4.02
CA ALA A 461 32.65 0.65 3.54
C ALA A 461 32.09 1.67 4.53
N ARG A 462 32.50 2.94 4.38
CA ARG A 462 31.95 4.02 5.20
C ARG A 462 30.51 4.31 4.79
N VAL A 463 29.56 3.75 5.53
CA VAL A 463 28.11 3.87 5.29
C VAL A 463 27.65 5.30 5.06
N GLU A 464 28.20 6.25 5.80
CA GLU A 464 27.82 7.66 5.67
C GLU A 464 28.18 8.31 4.32
N HIS A 465 29.09 7.70 3.52
CA HIS A 465 29.49 8.21 2.22
C HIS A 465 28.62 7.63 1.10
N TYR A 466 28.58 6.31 0.95
CA TYR A 466 27.80 5.69 -0.13
C TYR A 466 26.29 5.70 0.13
N PHE A 467 25.86 5.79 1.38
CA PHE A 467 24.45 5.80 1.78
C PHE A 467 23.92 7.21 2.09
N SER A 468 24.71 8.27 1.84
CA SER A 468 24.40 9.65 2.23
C SER A 468 23.02 10.13 1.77
N ASP A 469 22.70 9.83 0.52
CA ASP A 469 21.53 10.38 -0.18
C ASP A 469 20.26 9.68 0.30
N LEU A 470 20.30 8.36 0.49
CA LEU A 470 19.22 7.60 1.10
C LEU A 470 18.96 8.07 2.54
N LEU A 471 20.01 8.30 3.34
CA LEU A 471 19.87 8.84 4.69
C LEU A 471 19.25 10.24 4.70
N SER A 472 19.49 11.04 3.67
CA SER A 472 18.89 12.38 3.54
C SER A 472 17.42 12.28 3.16
N VAL A 473 17.08 11.45 2.18
CA VAL A 473 15.70 11.30 1.68
C VAL A 473 14.78 10.64 2.71
N LEU A 474 15.28 9.71 3.52
CA LEU A 474 14.55 9.16 4.66
C LEU A 474 14.11 10.22 5.68
N GLU A 475 14.76 11.40 5.73
CA GLU A 475 14.36 12.50 6.63
C GLU A 475 13.22 13.36 6.07
N THR A 476 12.88 13.17 4.80
CA THR A 476 11.89 13.97 4.08
C THR A 476 10.53 13.30 4.00
N GLN A 477 10.32 12.21 4.76
CA GLN A 477 9.05 11.51 4.84
C GLN A 477 7.94 12.45 5.32
N GLU A 478 6.89 12.55 4.53
CA GLU A 478 5.70 13.33 4.85
C GLU A 478 4.44 12.63 4.37
N TRP A 479 3.33 12.89 5.08
CA TRP A 479 2.01 12.40 4.68
C TRP A 479 1.46 13.23 3.53
N ARG A 480 1.15 12.59 2.40
CA ARG A 480 0.43 13.19 1.27
C ARG A 480 -0.63 12.22 0.77
N GLU A 481 -1.88 12.69 0.74
CA GLU A 481 -3.02 11.90 0.23
C GLU A 481 -3.20 10.53 0.92
N GLY A 482 -2.70 10.37 2.17
CA GLY A 482 -2.78 9.12 2.93
C GLY A 482 -1.62 8.13 2.71
N GLU A 483 -0.65 8.47 1.86
CA GLU A 483 0.58 7.72 1.62
C GLU A 483 1.79 8.48 2.19
N ILE A 484 2.84 7.75 2.59
CA ILE A 484 4.13 8.34 2.95
C ILE A 484 4.93 8.58 1.66
N GLN A 485 5.20 9.84 1.37
CA GLN A 485 6.04 10.24 0.23
C GLN A 485 7.37 10.82 0.72
N THR A 486 8.42 10.61 -0.05
CA THR A 486 9.73 11.24 0.17
C THR A 486 10.09 12.15 -0.98
N GLN A 487 11.07 13.03 -0.77
CA GLN A 487 11.70 13.75 -1.87
C GLN A 487 12.34 12.79 -2.88
N ALA A 488 12.54 13.28 -4.10
CA ALA A 488 13.19 12.52 -5.15
C ALA A 488 14.68 12.31 -4.83
N LEU A 489 15.11 11.05 -4.76
CA LEU A 489 16.51 10.65 -4.78
C LEU A 489 17.19 11.06 -6.08
N ILE A 490 16.52 10.84 -7.21
CA ILE A 490 17.04 11.15 -8.53
C ILE A 490 16.22 12.30 -9.10
N SER A 491 16.82 13.50 -9.08
CA SER A 491 16.20 14.68 -9.67
C SER A 491 16.15 14.55 -11.19
N PRO A 492 15.04 14.92 -11.85
CA PRO A 492 14.94 14.93 -13.32
C PRO A 492 16.02 15.81 -13.99
N ILE A 493 16.48 16.86 -13.30
CA ILE A 493 17.52 17.77 -13.78
C ILE A 493 18.88 17.07 -13.89
N LEU A 494 19.09 16.02 -13.09
CA LEU A 494 20.29 15.20 -13.14
C LEU A 494 20.24 14.14 -14.23
N LEU A 495 19.24 14.10 -15.11
CA LEU A 495 19.11 13.10 -16.17
C LEU A 495 19.06 13.82 -17.53
N ASP A 496 19.94 13.44 -18.46
CA ASP A 496 20.09 14.18 -19.73
C ASP A 496 19.18 13.65 -20.83
N THR A 497 18.78 12.37 -20.73
CA THR A 497 17.91 11.74 -21.72
C THR A 497 16.44 11.78 -21.26
N PRO A 498 15.49 12.03 -22.18
CA PRO A 498 14.06 12.04 -21.84
C PRO A 498 13.55 10.67 -21.40
N GLU A 499 14.17 9.57 -21.89
CA GLU A 499 13.85 8.20 -21.47
C GLU A 499 14.28 7.93 -20.02
N ASP A 500 15.46 8.42 -19.60
CA ASP A 500 15.89 8.31 -18.21
C ASP A 500 15.03 9.19 -17.30
N GLN A 501 14.65 10.39 -17.74
CA GLN A 501 13.75 11.28 -16.99
C GLN A 501 12.38 10.65 -16.75
N GLU A 502 11.81 9.94 -17.72
CA GLU A 502 10.53 9.25 -17.56
C GLU A 502 10.64 8.06 -16.59
N ASN A 503 11.71 7.27 -16.69
CA ASN A 503 11.87 6.05 -15.90
C ASN A 503 12.35 6.30 -14.47
N TYR A 504 13.35 7.17 -14.30
CA TYR A 504 14.05 7.39 -13.02
C TYR A 504 13.83 8.79 -12.44
N GLY A 505 13.27 9.73 -13.21
CA GLY A 505 12.97 11.06 -12.72
C GLY A 505 11.94 11.04 -11.59
N GLY A 506 12.20 11.83 -10.55
CA GLY A 506 11.29 11.96 -9.42
C GLY A 506 11.21 10.71 -8.52
N LEU A 507 12.16 9.77 -8.66
CA LEU A 507 12.16 8.53 -7.88
C LEU A 507 12.48 8.82 -6.40
N GLY A 508 11.51 8.65 -5.51
CA GLY A 508 11.69 8.66 -4.06
C GLY A 508 11.88 7.25 -3.49
N ILE A 509 11.90 7.13 -2.15
CA ILE A 509 11.77 5.85 -1.45
C ILE A 509 10.27 5.60 -1.23
N PRO A 510 9.67 4.60 -1.90
CA PRO A 510 8.28 4.23 -1.66
C PRO A 510 8.05 3.73 -0.22
N GLU A 511 6.84 3.94 0.32
CA GLU A 511 6.49 3.52 1.69
C GLU A 511 6.47 2.01 1.91
N ASN A 512 6.45 1.23 0.83
CA ASN A 512 6.50 -0.24 0.85
C ASN A 512 7.93 -0.80 0.80
N VAL A 513 8.98 0.03 0.86
CA VAL A 513 10.38 -0.41 0.84
C VAL A 513 11.02 -0.35 2.22
N LEU A 514 11.63 -1.46 2.63
CA LEU A 514 12.37 -1.63 3.87
C LEU A 514 13.86 -1.85 3.59
N LEU A 515 14.71 -1.15 4.34
CA LEU A 515 16.16 -1.18 4.24
C LEU A 515 16.72 -1.90 5.47
N ILE A 516 17.47 -2.98 5.26
CA ILE A 516 18.10 -3.74 6.34
C ILE A 516 19.59 -3.87 6.06
N GLY A 517 20.46 -3.46 6.98
CA GLY A 517 21.91 -3.68 6.89
C GLY A 517 22.36 -4.79 7.83
N THR A 518 23.23 -5.69 7.38
CA THR A 518 23.90 -6.66 8.28
C THR A 518 25.33 -6.21 8.56
N VAL A 519 25.79 -6.41 9.78
CA VAL A 519 27.09 -5.96 10.28
C VAL A 519 27.78 -7.11 11.01
N ASN A 520 29.04 -7.36 10.66
CA ASN A 520 29.90 -8.30 11.37
C ASN A 520 30.70 -7.55 12.44
N MET A 521 30.57 -7.98 13.71
CA MET A 521 31.23 -7.35 14.87
C MET A 521 32.68 -7.80 15.07
N ASP A 522 33.03 -8.98 14.55
CA ASP A 522 34.32 -9.65 14.82
C ASP A 522 35.51 -8.98 14.09
N GLU A 523 35.22 -8.34 12.96
CA GLU A 523 36.21 -7.79 12.03
C GLU A 523 36.06 -6.27 11.83
N THR A 524 35.18 -5.58 12.58
CA THR A 524 34.68 -4.23 12.25
C THR A 524 35.74 -3.25 11.76
N THR A 525 35.65 -2.86 10.49
CA THR A 525 36.60 -1.97 9.80
C THR A 525 36.30 -0.49 10.03
N HIS A 526 35.02 -0.11 10.07
CA HIS A 526 34.58 1.28 10.25
C HIS A 526 33.42 1.42 11.25
N PRO A 527 33.55 2.26 12.29
CA PRO A 527 32.46 2.51 13.23
C PRO A 527 31.35 3.35 12.57
N PHE A 528 30.11 3.13 13.00
CA PHE A 528 28.96 3.93 12.55
C PHE A 528 28.98 5.33 13.15
N SER A 529 28.70 6.35 12.33
CA SER A 529 28.51 7.70 12.85
C SER A 529 27.12 7.88 13.47
N LYS A 530 27.01 8.86 14.37
CA LYS A 530 25.73 9.23 15.01
C LYS A 530 24.64 9.54 13.98
N LYS A 531 25.03 10.07 12.81
CA LYS A 531 24.11 10.37 11.70
C LYS A 531 23.37 9.11 11.21
N VAL A 532 24.08 7.98 11.10
CA VAL A 532 23.49 6.69 10.70
C VAL A 532 22.63 6.13 11.82
N LEU A 533 23.15 6.11 13.06
CA LEU A 533 22.47 5.55 14.23
C LEU A 533 21.16 6.27 14.57
N ASP A 534 21.06 7.57 14.30
CA ASP A 534 19.81 8.33 14.49
C ASP A 534 18.70 7.91 13.54
N ARG A 535 19.06 7.37 12.38
CA ARG A 535 18.15 6.99 11.29
C ARG A 535 17.83 5.49 11.29
N ALA A 536 18.64 4.66 11.96
CA ALA A 536 18.48 3.21 11.99
C ALA A 536 18.11 2.67 13.37
N ASN A 537 17.31 1.61 13.45
CA ASN A 537 17.25 0.75 14.65
C ASN A 537 18.39 -0.27 14.59
N THR A 538 19.12 -0.49 15.68
CA THR A 538 20.27 -1.43 15.67
C THR A 538 19.99 -2.62 16.57
N LEU A 539 19.81 -3.82 16.01
CA LEU A 539 19.58 -5.03 16.80
C LEU A 539 20.86 -5.85 16.89
N GLU A 540 21.24 -6.18 18.12
CA GLU A 540 22.36 -7.08 18.38
C GLU A 540 21.93 -8.55 18.30
N PHE A 541 22.65 -9.31 17.49
CA PHE A 541 22.40 -10.71 17.21
C PHE A 541 23.62 -11.55 17.67
N ASN A 542 23.64 -11.83 18.98
CA ASN A 542 24.72 -12.58 19.63
C ASN A 542 24.32 -13.98 20.08
N TYR A 543 23.11 -14.42 19.74
CA TYR A 543 22.63 -15.74 20.14
C TYR A 543 23.10 -16.80 19.15
N ILE A 544 24.02 -17.66 19.60
CA ILE A 544 24.42 -18.87 18.90
C ILE A 544 24.00 -20.05 19.77
N ASN A 545 22.92 -20.73 19.39
CA ASN A 545 22.57 -21.99 20.00
C ASN A 545 22.81 -23.11 18.99
N LEU A 546 23.97 -23.76 19.17
CA LEU A 546 24.42 -24.88 18.34
C LEU A 546 23.66 -26.18 18.63
N GLN A 547 22.93 -26.25 19.75
CA GLN A 547 22.15 -27.43 20.15
C GLN A 547 20.73 -27.40 19.57
N GLN A 548 20.59 -26.90 18.35
CA GLN A 548 19.34 -26.88 17.61
C GLN A 548 19.37 -27.98 16.57
N TYR A 549 18.59 -29.03 16.79
CA TYR A 549 18.38 -30.08 15.81
C TYR A 549 17.08 -29.79 15.05
N PRO A 550 17.01 -30.02 13.73
CA PRO A 550 15.75 -29.99 13.00
C PRO A 550 14.84 -31.06 13.61
N GLN A 551 13.91 -30.65 14.47
CA GLN A 551 12.92 -31.57 15.01
C GLN A 551 12.03 -32.00 13.85
N GLY A 552 11.83 -33.31 13.71
CA GLY A 552 10.96 -33.88 12.68
C GLY A 552 9.58 -33.22 12.70
N THR A 553 8.96 -33.14 11.53
CA THR A 553 7.64 -32.57 11.23
C THR A 553 6.50 -33.19 12.06
N GLY A 554 6.49 -32.95 13.36
CA GLY A 554 5.51 -33.47 14.30
C GLY A 554 5.10 -32.35 15.24
N GLN A 555 3.82 -31.99 15.15
CA GLN A 555 3.07 -31.10 16.05
C GLN A 555 3.26 -29.59 15.82
N GLU A 556 2.49 -29.07 14.86
CA GLU A 556 1.37 -28.15 15.10
C GLU A 556 0.80 -27.78 13.73
N ALA A 557 -0.20 -28.53 13.28
CA ALA A 557 -1.00 -28.18 12.11
C ALA A 557 -2.07 -27.16 12.53
N GLY A 558 -1.64 -25.93 12.82
CA GLY A 558 -2.53 -24.78 12.74
C GLY A 558 -2.72 -24.43 11.28
N ASP A 559 -3.97 -24.22 10.86
CA ASP A 559 -4.32 -23.75 9.51
C ASP A 559 -3.45 -22.55 9.15
N LEU A 560 -2.60 -22.72 8.13
CA LEU A 560 -1.85 -21.63 7.53
C LEU A 560 -2.87 -20.73 6.84
N ALA A 561 -3.27 -19.64 7.51
CA ALA A 561 -3.77 -18.49 6.79
C ALA A 561 -2.71 -18.09 5.77
N ASP A 562 -3.15 -17.73 4.56
CA ASP A 562 -2.26 -17.39 3.46
C ASP A 562 -1.53 -16.06 3.78
N LEU A 563 -0.39 -16.16 4.49
CA LEU A 563 0.44 -15.01 4.87
C LEU A 563 0.96 -14.23 3.65
N THR A 564 0.87 -14.83 2.46
CA THR A 564 1.20 -14.21 1.17
C THR A 564 0.25 -13.06 0.78
N ALA A 565 -0.92 -12.94 1.45
CA ALA A 565 -1.87 -11.85 1.27
C ALA A 565 -1.56 -10.62 2.15
N LEU A 566 -0.50 -10.66 2.98
CA LEU A 566 -0.11 -9.51 3.81
C LEU A 566 0.46 -8.39 2.96
N ASN A 567 -0.13 -7.21 3.11
CA ASN A 567 0.30 -6.01 2.41
C ASN A 567 1.39 -5.24 3.18
N HIS A 568 1.99 -4.26 2.51
CA HIS A 568 3.04 -3.40 3.08
C HIS A 568 2.61 -2.64 4.34
N LEU A 569 1.30 -2.43 4.59
CA LEU A 569 0.82 -1.74 5.79
C LEU A 569 1.11 -2.52 7.09
N PHE A 570 1.36 -3.82 7.00
CA PHE A 570 1.78 -4.62 8.15
C PHE A 570 3.09 -4.11 8.77
N VAL A 571 4.04 -3.71 7.92
CA VAL A 571 5.39 -3.25 8.29
C VAL A 571 5.57 -1.74 8.18
N ARG A 572 4.66 -1.03 7.51
CA ARG A 572 4.68 0.43 7.39
C ARG A 572 4.52 1.10 8.76
N SER A 573 5.22 2.21 8.95
CA SER A 573 5.04 3.10 10.10
C SER A 573 3.69 3.82 10.05
N ASP A 574 2.98 3.87 11.18
CA ASP A 574 1.72 4.60 11.35
C ASP A 574 1.96 6.05 11.83
N TYR A 575 3.15 6.35 12.35
CA TYR A 575 3.53 7.66 12.89
C TYR A 575 4.85 8.14 12.30
N LEU A 576 4.93 9.43 11.93
CA LEU A 576 6.15 10.06 11.44
C LEU A 576 6.72 11.05 12.47
N GLN A 577 5.85 11.80 13.14
CA GLN A 577 6.23 12.78 14.16
C GLN A 577 5.48 12.56 15.46
N LEU A 578 6.07 12.97 16.58
CA LEU A 578 5.47 12.76 17.90
C LEU A 578 4.06 13.38 18.00
N VAL A 579 3.80 14.49 17.29
CA VAL A 579 2.49 15.15 17.24
C VAL A 579 1.39 14.20 16.75
N ASP A 580 1.72 13.26 15.86
CA ASP A 580 0.77 12.29 15.31
C ASP A 580 0.26 11.29 16.36
N ALA A 581 1.07 11.02 17.40
CA ALA A 581 0.76 10.03 18.43
C ALA A 581 0.47 10.63 19.82
N TYR A 582 0.85 11.90 20.03
CA TYR A 582 0.85 12.53 21.36
C TYR A 582 -0.54 12.62 21.98
N ASP A 583 -1.56 12.98 21.20
CA ASP A 583 -2.92 13.16 21.73
C ASP A 583 -3.58 11.83 22.13
N THR A 584 -3.20 10.73 21.48
CA THR A 584 -3.77 9.39 21.73
C THR A 584 -3.04 8.66 22.87
N HIS A 585 -1.71 8.82 22.98
CA HIS A 585 -0.86 8.05 23.92
C HIS A 585 -0.06 8.94 24.89
N LYS A 586 -0.67 10.04 25.34
CA LYS A 586 0.02 11.07 26.14
C LYS A 586 0.75 10.55 27.37
N GLU A 587 0.11 9.67 28.14
CA GLU A 587 0.67 9.15 29.41
C GLU A 587 1.94 8.32 29.17
N LEU A 588 1.89 7.37 28.24
CA LEU A 588 3.05 6.55 27.86
C LEU A 588 4.19 7.41 27.31
N VAL A 589 3.90 8.37 26.43
CA VAL A 589 4.91 9.25 25.84
C VAL A 589 5.61 10.08 26.90
N VAL A 590 4.87 10.66 27.85
CA VAL A 590 5.45 11.44 28.95
C VAL A 590 6.35 10.57 29.82
N ARG A 591 5.87 9.40 30.28
CA ARG A 591 6.64 8.47 31.13
C ARG A 591 7.92 7.97 30.45
N THR A 592 7.82 7.61 29.17
CA THR A 592 8.96 7.17 28.36
C THR A 592 9.97 8.29 28.17
N THR A 593 9.48 9.52 27.88
CA THR A 593 10.34 10.69 27.71
C THR A 593 11.04 11.08 29.00
N GLU A 594 10.36 11.06 30.16
CA GLU A 594 10.99 11.34 31.45
C GLU A 594 12.11 10.36 31.78
N SER A 595 11.91 9.07 31.49
CA SER A 595 12.93 8.04 31.64
C SER A 595 14.13 8.29 30.71
N LEU A 596 13.86 8.65 29.45
CA LEU A 596 14.88 9.01 28.49
C LEU A 596 15.66 10.27 28.89
N VAL A 597 15.01 11.29 29.46
CA VAL A 597 15.66 12.52 29.93
C VAL A 597 16.68 12.20 31.02
N LYS A 598 16.33 11.34 31.99
CA LYS A 598 17.26 10.90 33.06
C LYS A 598 18.50 10.24 32.46
N ILE A 599 18.32 9.36 31.48
CA ILE A 599 19.42 8.69 30.77
C ILE A 599 20.22 9.69 29.95
N ASN A 600 19.56 10.64 29.29
CA ASN A 600 20.22 11.63 28.44
C ASN A 600 21.17 12.51 29.23
N THR A 601 20.80 12.93 30.45
CA THR A 601 21.68 13.67 31.36
C THR A 601 22.95 12.89 31.70
N LEU A 602 22.88 11.55 31.79
CA LEU A 602 24.07 10.71 31.99
C LEU A 602 24.98 10.67 30.75
N LEU A 603 24.40 10.76 29.54
CA LEU A 603 25.15 10.69 28.28
C LEU A 603 25.83 12.02 27.89
N GLU A 604 25.45 13.14 28.52
CA GLU A 604 26.03 14.46 28.25
C GLU A 604 27.54 14.50 28.52
N ASP A 605 28.00 13.81 29.57
CA ASP A 605 29.42 13.71 29.99
C ASP A 605 30.35 13.17 28.89
N ILE A 606 29.81 12.36 27.98
CA ILE A 606 30.55 11.78 26.85
C ILE A 606 30.09 12.34 25.50
N HIS A 607 29.30 13.41 25.51
CA HIS A 607 28.65 14.02 24.35
C HIS A 607 27.86 13.00 23.49
N ALA A 608 27.30 11.96 24.10
CA ALA A 608 26.49 10.94 23.44
C ALA A 608 24.98 11.19 23.58
N HIS A 609 24.59 12.41 23.96
CA HIS A 609 23.20 12.83 24.15
C HIS A 609 22.34 12.59 22.90
N VAL A 610 21.10 12.20 23.11
CA VAL A 610 20.12 11.86 22.09
C VAL A 610 19.29 13.07 21.69
N GLY A 611 18.97 13.16 20.40
CA GLY A 611 18.08 14.20 19.86
C GLY A 611 16.62 13.75 19.78
N PHE A 612 15.76 14.64 19.31
CA PHE A 612 14.31 14.41 19.16
C PHE A 612 13.98 13.15 18.34
N ARG A 613 14.76 12.83 17.31
CA ARG A 613 14.50 11.66 16.46
C ARG A 613 14.64 10.32 17.16
N VAL A 614 15.57 10.25 18.12
CA VAL A 614 15.77 9.03 18.90
C VAL A 614 14.66 8.91 19.92
N ARG A 615 14.26 10.03 20.57
CA ARG A 615 13.08 10.08 21.44
C ARG A 615 11.83 9.59 20.71
N ASP A 616 11.55 10.15 19.54
CA ASP A 616 10.33 9.82 18.79
C ASP A 616 10.31 8.35 18.38
N ALA A 617 11.46 7.81 17.93
CA ALA A 617 11.60 6.39 17.62
C ALA A 617 11.32 5.49 18.84
N ILE A 618 11.90 5.81 20.01
CA ILE A 618 11.66 5.07 21.24
C ILE A 618 10.18 5.15 21.61
N CYS A 619 9.56 6.33 21.53
CA CYS A 619 8.13 6.48 21.84
C CYS A 619 7.24 5.66 20.90
N PHE A 620 7.49 5.69 19.58
CA PHE A 620 6.72 4.91 18.62
C PHE A 620 6.87 3.40 18.86
N TYR A 621 8.08 2.93 19.14
CA TYR A 621 8.32 1.52 19.50
C TYR A 621 7.48 1.11 20.72
N MET A 622 7.50 1.92 21.77
CA MET A 622 6.72 1.67 22.99
C MET A 622 5.21 1.68 22.73
N ILE A 623 4.72 2.62 21.90
CA ILE A 623 3.30 2.70 21.50
C ILE A 623 2.88 1.45 20.74
N TYR A 624 3.67 0.99 19.76
CA TYR A 624 3.36 -0.23 19.04
C TYR A 624 3.37 -1.46 19.94
N ASN A 625 4.32 -1.53 20.89
CA ASN A 625 4.36 -2.61 21.86
C ASN A 625 3.10 -2.63 22.75
N GLU A 626 2.67 -1.48 23.27
CA GLU A 626 1.44 -1.37 24.09
C GLU A 626 0.20 -1.71 23.27
N ARG A 627 0.11 -1.21 22.03
CA ARG A 627 -1.03 -1.43 21.13
C ARG A 627 -1.22 -2.91 20.76
N TYR A 628 -0.13 -3.64 20.56
CA TYR A 628 -0.17 -5.04 20.15
C TYR A 628 0.04 -6.04 21.30
N GLY A 629 0.46 -5.58 22.47
CA GLY A 629 0.71 -6.41 23.65
C GLY A 629 1.78 -7.49 23.43
N LEU A 630 2.89 -7.14 22.75
CA LEU A 630 3.91 -8.13 22.35
C LEU A 630 4.89 -8.48 23.47
N MET A 631 5.28 -7.51 24.29
CA MET A 631 6.22 -7.65 25.40
C MET A 631 5.78 -6.81 26.60
N ASP A 632 6.33 -7.11 27.77
CA ASP A 632 6.18 -6.21 28.92
C ASP A 632 6.85 -4.85 28.64
N GLU A 633 6.31 -3.80 29.25
CA GLU A 633 6.79 -2.43 29.01
C GLU A 633 8.27 -2.27 29.38
N GLU A 634 8.70 -2.83 30.52
CA GLU A 634 10.07 -2.71 30.99
C GLU A 634 11.06 -3.51 30.11
N GLU A 635 10.59 -4.60 29.50
CA GLU A 635 11.36 -5.38 28.53
C GLU A 635 11.45 -4.67 27.18
N ALA A 636 10.36 -4.09 26.70
CA ALA A 636 10.35 -3.26 25.49
C ALA A 636 11.28 -2.05 25.63
N PHE A 637 11.30 -1.41 26.81
CA PHE A 637 12.20 -0.30 27.09
C PHE A 637 13.67 -0.77 27.18
N ASP A 638 13.94 -1.94 27.78
CA ASP A 638 15.28 -2.55 27.79
C ASP A 638 15.83 -2.75 26.36
N TRP A 639 15.00 -3.27 25.46
CA TRP A 639 15.34 -3.38 24.04
C TRP A 639 15.65 -2.03 23.42
N GLN A 640 14.93 -0.97 23.75
CA GLN A 640 15.23 0.38 23.22
C GLN A 640 16.53 0.95 23.77
N LEU A 641 16.87 0.71 25.04
CA LEU A 641 18.19 1.07 25.58
C LEU A 641 19.30 0.39 24.79
N LEU A 642 19.18 -0.92 24.58
CA LEU A 642 20.15 -1.72 23.83
C LEU A 642 20.29 -1.25 22.38
N GLN A 643 19.17 -0.92 21.70
CA GLN A 643 19.16 -0.63 20.27
C GLN A 643 19.44 0.83 19.90
N LYS A 644 19.22 1.78 20.83
CA LYS A 644 19.33 3.23 20.56
C LYS A 644 20.35 3.95 21.41
N ILE A 645 20.56 3.51 22.64
CA ILE A 645 21.42 4.24 23.59
C ILE A 645 22.83 3.66 23.60
N LEU A 646 22.94 2.37 23.91
CA LEU A 646 24.23 1.67 24.03
C LEU A 646 25.11 1.75 22.75
N PRO A 647 24.59 1.68 21.51
CA PRO A 647 25.39 1.72 20.29
C PRO A 647 26.17 3.02 20.09
N ARG A 648 25.80 4.08 20.82
CA ARG A 648 26.43 5.40 20.77
C ARG A 648 27.62 5.52 21.74
N ILE A 649 27.80 4.55 22.63
CA ILE A 649 28.82 4.57 23.67
C ILE A 649 30.07 3.85 23.15
N GLN A 650 31.16 4.61 23.02
CA GLN A 650 32.49 4.09 22.67
C GLN A 650 33.58 5.01 23.23
N GLY A 651 34.72 4.44 23.59
CA GLY A 651 35.89 5.19 24.02
C GLY A 651 36.73 4.47 25.09
N SER A 652 37.81 5.14 25.49
CA SER A 652 38.77 4.67 26.51
C SER A 652 38.84 5.60 27.74
N HIS A 653 38.03 6.66 27.77
CA HIS A 653 38.11 7.67 28.82
C HIS A 653 37.42 7.22 30.12
N SER A 654 37.89 7.72 31.26
CA SER A 654 37.28 7.47 32.58
C SER A 654 35.85 8.01 32.69
N SER A 655 35.48 9.01 31.89
CA SER A 655 34.10 9.47 31.74
C SER A 655 33.19 8.38 31.17
N VAL A 656 33.66 7.59 30.20
CA VAL A 656 32.91 6.45 29.65
C VAL A 656 32.66 5.40 30.73
N ARG A 657 33.64 5.11 31.59
CA ARG A 657 33.47 4.20 32.73
C ARG A 657 32.35 4.67 33.66
N ARG A 658 32.36 5.96 34.03
CA ARG A 658 31.33 6.56 34.90
C ARG A 658 29.93 6.43 34.28
N VAL A 659 29.80 6.75 32.99
CA VAL A 659 28.52 6.64 32.27
C VAL A 659 28.04 5.20 32.24
N LEU A 660 28.90 4.23 31.93
CA LEU A 660 28.54 2.81 31.93
C LEU A 660 28.09 2.32 33.32
N LEU A 661 28.76 2.75 34.40
CA LEU A 661 28.36 2.42 35.77
C LEU A 661 27.01 3.04 36.14
N ASN A 662 26.76 4.30 35.79
CA ASN A 662 25.48 4.95 36.03
C ASN A 662 24.34 4.29 35.22
N LEU A 663 24.60 3.91 33.96
CA LEU A 663 23.62 3.16 33.16
C LEU A 663 23.39 1.75 33.71
N MET A 664 24.41 1.10 34.26
CA MET A 664 24.28 -0.20 34.93
C MET A 664 23.39 -0.08 36.17
N GLN A 665 23.49 1.02 36.92
CA GLN A 665 22.59 1.31 38.04
C GLN A 665 21.13 1.46 37.59
N VAL A 666 20.89 2.16 36.47
CA VAL A 666 19.57 2.28 35.87
C VAL A 666 19.05 0.91 35.42
N ALA A 667 19.89 0.09 34.78
CA ALA A 667 19.52 -1.24 34.29
C ALA A 667 19.23 -2.24 35.41
N LEU A 668 19.91 -2.14 36.55
CA LEU A 668 19.66 -3.00 37.71
C LEU A 668 18.42 -2.56 38.50
N GLY A 669 18.12 -1.27 38.54
CA GLY A 669 17.01 -0.71 39.31
C GLY A 669 17.21 -0.77 40.82
N THR A 670 16.38 -0.02 41.57
CA THR A 670 16.46 0.12 43.03
C THR A 670 16.07 -1.15 43.81
N GLY A 671 15.52 -2.16 43.15
CA GLY A 671 15.03 -3.42 43.76
C GLY A 671 15.96 -4.62 43.62
N SER A 672 17.10 -4.51 42.96
CA SER A 672 18.02 -5.64 42.67
C SER A 672 18.82 -6.15 43.87
N GLY A 673 18.77 -5.46 45.02
CA GLY A 673 19.57 -5.79 46.21
C GLY A 673 21.06 -5.52 46.06
N VAL A 674 21.49 -4.90 44.95
CA VAL A 674 22.89 -4.55 44.67
C VAL A 674 23.10 -3.06 44.92
N THR A 675 23.70 -2.71 46.06
CA THR A 675 24.17 -1.34 46.33
C THR A 675 25.47 -1.12 45.56
N LEU A 676 25.41 -0.38 44.46
CA LEU A 676 26.60 0.01 43.70
C LEU A 676 27.27 1.21 44.40
N SER A 677 28.37 0.97 45.11
CA SER A 677 29.27 2.04 45.52
C SER A 677 30.06 2.51 44.29
N LEU A 678 29.62 3.60 43.66
CA LEU A 678 30.32 4.23 42.54
C LEU A 678 31.83 4.45 42.79
N PRO A 679 32.31 4.83 44.00
CA PRO A 679 33.74 4.96 44.27
C PRO A 679 34.50 3.63 44.19
N ASP A 680 33.98 2.57 44.80
CA ASP A 680 34.65 1.25 44.85
C ASP A 680 34.69 0.57 43.47
N LEU A 681 33.65 0.78 42.65
CA LEU A 681 33.53 0.21 41.31
C LEU A 681 34.24 1.02 40.22
N MET A 682 34.72 2.23 40.54
CA MET A 682 35.64 2.95 39.66
C MET A 682 37.05 2.36 39.70
N ASP A 683 37.42 1.73 40.83
CA ASP A 683 38.71 1.10 41.08
C ASP A 683 38.77 -0.37 40.62
N ASP A 684 37.71 -1.16 40.86
CA ASP A 684 37.62 -2.57 40.41
C ASP A 684 36.20 -2.92 39.96
N VAL A 685 36.04 -3.27 38.68
CA VAL A 685 34.74 -3.63 38.08
C VAL A 685 34.52 -5.15 38.01
N THR A 686 35.52 -5.94 38.42
CA THR A 686 35.51 -7.41 38.45
C THR A 686 34.28 -8.03 39.11
N PRO A 687 33.79 -7.52 40.25
CA PRO A 687 32.61 -8.09 40.91
C PRO A 687 31.32 -7.98 40.09
N LEU A 688 31.23 -7.02 39.16
CA LEU A 688 30.05 -6.77 38.34
C LEU A 688 29.96 -7.71 37.15
N TYR A 689 31.01 -7.85 36.34
CA TYR A 689 30.94 -8.72 35.16
C TYR A 689 31.14 -10.21 35.47
N MET A 690 31.82 -10.57 36.57
CA MET A 690 31.94 -11.98 36.98
C MET A 690 30.58 -12.61 37.31
N ARG A 691 29.62 -11.82 37.78
CA ARG A 691 28.24 -12.26 38.05
C ARG A 691 27.42 -12.55 36.77
N TRP A 692 27.88 -12.05 35.62
CA TRP A 692 27.28 -12.26 34.29
C TRP A 692 28.18 -13.14 33.40
N ALA A 693 29.23 -13.76 33.97
CA ALA A 693 30.09 -14.70 33.26
C ALA A 693 29.35 -16.01 32.95
N ALA A 694 29.77 -16.68 31.86
CA ALA A 694 29.15 -17.92 31.40
C ALA A 694 29.13 -18.99 32.52
N GLY A 695 27.91 -19.44 32.90
CA GLY A 695 27.69 -20.46 33.92
C GLY A 695 27.08 -19.98 35.25
N GLN A 696 26.83 -18.67 35.42
CA GLN A 696 26.10 -18.13 36.57
C GLN A 696 24.69 -17.67 36.20
N THR A 697 23.74 -17.78 37.14
CA THR A 697 22.39 -17.25 36.97
C THR A 697 22.46 -15.72 37.00
N PRO A 698 22.09 -15.01 35.92
CA PRO A 698 22.09 -13.56 35.93
C PRO A 698 21.13 -13.07 37.03
N PRO A 699 21.54 -12.10 37.86
CA PRO A 699 20.67 -11.62 38.93
C PRO A 699 19.47 -10.86 38.35
N ALA A 700 18.40 -10.78 39.16
CA ALA A 700 17.19 -10.05 38.79
C ALA A 700 17.52 -8.57 38.54
N ALA A 701 17.48 -8.20 37.27
CA ALA A 701 17.71 -6.84 36.80
C ALA A 701 16.41 -6.30 36.21
N LYS A 702 16.19 -4.99 36.39
CA LYS A 702 15.07 -4.29 35.76
C LYS A 702 15.13 -4.37 34.22
N HIS A 703 16.34 -4.27 33.67
CA HIS A 703 16.63 -4.33 32.23
C HIS A 703 17.76 -5.35 31.97
N PRO A 704 17.43 -6.65 31.85
CA PRO A 704 18.41 -7.74 31.83
C PRO A 704 19.34 -7.74 30.61
N GLN A 705 18.86 -7.39 29.42
CA GLN A 705 19.65 -7.40 28.18
C GLN A 705 20.67 -6.26 28.19
N SER A 706 20.23 -5.04 28.53
CA SER A 706 21.12 -3.90 28.68
C SER A 706 22.14 -4.11 29.79
N ALA A 707 21.75 -4.67 30.94
CA ALA A 707 22.68 -4.97 32.03
C ALA A 707 23.79 -5.94 31.60
N ARG A 708 23.42 -7.00 30.85
CA ARG A 708 24.39 -7.95 30.30
C ARG A 708 25.38 -7.28 29.34
N LYS A 709 24.90 -6.43 28.43
CA LYS A 709 25.77 -5.72 27.48
C LYS A 709 26.66 -4.70 28.18
N LEU A 710 26.14 -3.97 29.17
CA LEU A 710 26.90 -3.01 29.98
C LEU A 710 28.01 -3.71 30.78
N ALA A 711 27.73 -4.87 31.40
CA ALA A 711 28.74 -5.68 32.07
C ALA A 711 29.87 -6.09 31.11
N PHE A 712 29.53 -6.53 29.90
CA PHE A 712 30.51 -6.86 28.87
C PHE A 712 31.35 -5.64 28.46
N MET A 713 30.72 -4.49 28.24
CA MET A 713 31.41 -3.24 27.89
C MET A 713 32.34 -2.75 29.01
N LEU A 714 31.94 -2.90 30.28
CA LEU A 714 32.75 -2.56 31.44
C LEU A 714 33.98 -3.47 31.56
N ARG A 715 33.80 -4.79 31.36
CA ARG A 715 34.90 -5.76 31.37
C ARG A 715 35.97 -5.40 30.35
N ARG A 716 35.59 -5.11 29.11
CA ARG A 716 36.57 -4.71 28.07
C ARG A 716 37.26 -3.39 28.37
N LEU A 717 36.55 -2.43 28.95
CA LEU A 717 37.18 -1.17 29.36
C LEU A 717 38.27 -1.38 30.43
N GLU A 718 38.15 -2.43 31.23
CA GLU A 718 39.14 -2.81 32.25
C GLU A 718 40.27 -3.68 31.68
N GLU A 719 39.94 -4.70 30.87
CA GLU A 719 40.92 -5.62 30.26
C GLU A 719 41.69 -4.99 29.08
N ASP A 720 40.97 -4.36 28.14
CA ASP A 720 41.52 -3.85 26.86
C ASP A 720 41.80 -2.34 26.89
N GLY A 721 41.34 -1.63 27.93
CA GLY A 721 41.46 -0.16 28.05
C GLY A 721 40.58 0.63 27.06
N PHE A 722 39.76 -0.04 26.26
CA PHE A 722 38.83 0.55 25.30
C PHE A 722 37.55 -0.27 25.25
N THR A 723 36.41 0.39 25.08
CA THR A 723 35.12 -0.28 24.93
C THR A 723 34.31 0.35 23.82
N SER A 724 33.57 -0.50 23.12
CA SER A 724 32.60 -0.11 22.10
C SER A 724 31.50 -1.14 22.06
N TYR A 725 30.26 -0.69 21.82
CA TYR A 725 29.14 -1.57 21.57
C TYR A 725 29.38 -2.53 20.40
N TRP A 726 30.14 -2.07 19.40
CA TRP A 726 30.37 -2.76 18.14
C TRP A 726 31.47 -3.83 18.19
N LEU A 727 32.14 -3.98 19.35
CA LEU A 727 33.15 -5.00 19.54
C LEU A 727 32.51 -6.19 20.26
N SER A 728 32.61 -7.39 19.67
CA SER A 728 32.15 -8.66 20.25
C SER A 728 33.26 -9.45 20.93
#